data_AF-A0A820QH49-F1
#
_entry.id   AF-A0A820QH49-F1
#
_cell.length_a   1.000
_cell.length_b   1.000
_cell.length_c   1.000
_cell.angle_alpha   90.00
_cell.angle_beta   90.00
_cell.angle_gamma   90.00
#
_symmetry.space_group_name_H-M   'P 1'
#
loop_
_entity.id
_entity.type
_entity.pdbx_description
1 polymer ?
#
loop_
_entity_poly.entity_id
_entity_poly.type
_entity_poly.pdbx_seq_one_letter_code
_entity_poly.pdbx_strand_id
1 'polypeptide(L)'
;MSRPLFYFNLSCIFYWVSTISSVAGYNETSTYTKKNPVFIRWGYMILESFISTLFGVVISIIINYIQSKRMKTLIESTKKELLNTYFMNNRMNKHEKMSILSNFIPLKSFKCLNIDHTTSPVIVENLIAQVKQISRFTIFPYDDILSDRKFFEIEFIQESASIIITIEIFHQSTLLFEKIDKLLSVIFESSNMIQTWGDLDRNLLDYQIYTVFFYGNINKSDFVNVQNNFNYWYQRNFGLNKNCSGILDFQDTDIPLYSHSIRPYKYSKYTRSLCMALAFTCQENLYYENNSNVECLAITKLSTIIHTQWTCQEIEDYRKENQVQYKNAHTTYFGDIFRPLQNELDMEATDLHLNMNIKEDYVKEDIPDYLSALNSSFKAIFLPELRRSYNPIDFGDLQFLAFLTHKLSIIHLHRKLWNVYLKCGTRLLYKREQLQQQEQQNSTRSLCILPFPVTSMIIAQHYNDIIHENEITHDIYVNFVKKNLFHLDTKASHYQHEFDATKDRIDHSSDELTYKIDEFIQKADHVTAIRLHFEARMELVEYSSLDQLLQFKYVQQKPNDKQIKLAQNICTLQLEKEKSEQELILLKFGVFYKNLPNSLNILEETLPTSITTISDARLREKLSFNYTRIIQRTKADLMMVLTTAAETKREEHQKTFDMTMAQLWNDQRHIPIGERLSATMRLFIDERQKNIIQCIKRIYDLKMNFFLKI
;
A
#
# COMPACT_ATOMS: atom_id res chain seq x y z
N MET A 1 -33.17 11.43 -23.42
CA MET A 1 -33.62 12.84 -23.56
C MET A 1 -34.28 13.18 -24.91
N SER A 2 -34.64 12.20 -25.76
CA SER A 2 -35.30 12.42 -27.06
C SER A 2 -36.82 12.54 -27.02
N ARG A 3 -37.46 12.22 -25.89
CA ARG A 3 -38.93 12.25 -25.73
C ARG A 3 -39.54 13.64 -25.98
N PRO A 4 -39.01 14.77 -25.49
CA PRO A 4 -39.63 16.08 -25.73
C PRO A 4 -39.61 16.46 -27.20
N LEU A 5 -38.50 16.21 -27.91
CA LEU A 5 -38.38 16.48 -29.34
C LEU A 5 -39.27 15.55 -30.18
N PHE A 6 -39.41 14.29 -29.77
CA PHE A 6 -40.29 13.33 -30.43
C PHE A 6 -41.76 13.70 -30.23
N TYR A 7 -42.19 14.00 -28.99
CA TYR A 7 -43.56 14.43 -28.70
C TYR A 7 -43.90 15.77 -29.35
N PHE A 8 -42.94 16.70 -29.41
CA PHE A 8 -43.13 17.98 -30.08
C PHE A 8 -43.30 17.81 -31.60
N ASN A 9 -42.45 16.99 -32.24
CA ASN A 9 -42.60 16.65 -33.66
C ASN A 9 -43.92 15.89 -33.92
N LEU A 10 -44.31 14.97 -33.03
CA LEU A 10 -45.59 14.26 -33.13
C LEU A 10 -46.77 15.22 -33.00
N SER A 11 -46.73 16.17 -32.05
CA SER A 11 -47.79 17.17 -31.89
C SER A 11 -47.87 18.12 -33.07
N CYS A 12 -46.74 18.50 -33.67
CA CYS A 12 -46.74 19.30 -34.90
C CYS A 12 -47.35 18.54 -36.08
N ILE A 13 -47.08 17.23 -36.20
CA ILE A 13 -47.66 16.35 -37.22
C ILE A 13 -49.17 16.18 -36.99
N PHE A 14 -49.62 15.93 -35.76
CA PHE A 14 -51.04 15.82 -35.44
C PHE A 14 -51.80 17.13 -35.65
N TYR A 15 -51.18 18.27 -35.33
CA TYR A 15 -51.74 19.59 -35.62
C TYR A 15 -51.87 19.82 -37.12
N TRP A 16 -50.85 19.45 -37.91
CA TRP A 16 -50.85 19.46 -39.39
C TRP A 16 -51.98 18.62 -39.98
N VAL A 17 -52.15 17.38 -39.50
CA VAL A 17 -53.21 16.48 -39.96
C VAL A 17 -54.58 17.05 -39.62
N SER A 18 -54.77 17.58 -38.40
CA SER A 18 -56.07 18.16 -38.01
C SER A 18 -56.44 19.41 -38.81
N THR A 19 -55.45 20.24 -39.16
CA THR A 19 -55.69 21.47 -39.93
C THR A 19 -55.99 21.16 -41.40
N ILE A 20 -55.33 20.18 -42.00
CA ILE A 20 -55.64 19.68 -43.36
C ILE A 20 -57.07 19.11 -43.39
N SER A 21 -57.45 18.30 -42.38
CA SER A 21 -58.80 17.76 -42.27
C SER A 21 -59.88 18.84 -42.08
N SER A 22 -59.58 19.92 -41.37
CA SER A 22 -60.53 21.04 -41.20
C SER A 22 -60.76 21.86 -42.47
N VAL A 23 -59.78 21.89 -43.39
CA VAL A 23 -59.86 22.62 -44.66
C VAL A 23 -60.59 21.82 -45.74
N ALA A 24 -60.51 20.49 -45.68
CA ALA A 24 -61.24 19.60 -46.60
C ALA A 24 -62.78 19.61 -46.39
N GLY A 25 -63.27 20.17 -45.27
CA GLY A 25 -64.69 20.21 -44.93
C GLY A 25 -65.47 21.46 -45.38
N TYR A 26 -64.82 22.48 -45.94
CA TYR A 26 -65.49 23.71 -46.38
C TYR A 26 -65.58 23.78 -47.91
N ASN A 27 -66.50 22.99 -48.47
CA ASN A 27 -67.10 23.26 -49.77
C ASN A 27 -68.46 23.91 -49.51
N GLU A 28 -68.57 25.23 -49.71
CA GLU A 28 -69.78 25.82 -50.28
C GLU A 28 -69.53 27.28 -50.71
N THR A 29 -69.72 27.49 -52.02
CA THR A 29 -70.16 28.69 -52.72
C THR A 29 -70.19 30.02 -51.96
N SER A 30 -69.22 30.89 -52.23
CA SER A 30 -69.52 32.33 -52.40
C SER A 30 -68.47 33.00 -53.26
N THR A 31 -68.95 33.75 -54.24
CA THR A 31 -68.21 34.52 -55.22
C THR A 31 -67.63 35.82 -54.62
N TYR A 32 -66.53 36.26 -55.24
CA TYR A 32 -65.95 37.60 -55.21
C TYR A 32 -65.07 38.05 -54.03
N THR A 33 -63.78 38.14 -54.37
CA THR A 33 -62.81 39.20 -54.03
C THR A 33 -62.62 39.55 -52.56
N LYS A 34 -61.60 38.93 -51.94
CA LYS A 34 -60.56 39.65 -51.17
C LYS A 34 -59.41 38.70 -50.84
N LYS A 35 -58.18 39.19 -51.09
CA LYS A 35 -56.85 38.65 -50.76
C LYS A 35 -56.82 37.21 -50.23
N ASN A 36 -56.34 36.32 -51.10
CA ASN A 36 -56.18 34.88 -50.95
C ASN A 36 -55.74 34.45 -49.52
N PRO A 37 -56.70 34.15 -48.61
CA PRO A 37 -56.40 33.87 -47.20
C PRO A 37 -55.63 32.57 -47.02
N VAL A 38 -55.68 31.71 -48.04
CA VAL A 38 -54.93 30.46 -48.13
C VAL A 38 -53.43 30.74 -48.12
N PHE A 39 -52.94 31.71 -48.91
CA PHE A 39 -51.50 31.99 -49.02
C PHE A 39 -50.92 32.55 -47.72
N ILE A 40 -51.68 33.40 -47.02
CA ILE A 40 -51.30 33.92 -45.71
C ILE A 40 -51.25 32.78 -44.68
N ARG A 41 -52.24 31.86 -44.70
CA ARG A 41 -52.29 30.72 -43.79
C ARG A 41 -51.13 29.74 -44.01
N TRP A 42 -50.77 29.44 -45.26
CA TRP A 42 -49.59 28.64 -45.59
C TRP A 42 -48.28 29.34 -45.16
N GLY A 43 -48.19 30.67 -45.34
CA GLY A 43 -47.06 31.46 -44.84
C GLY A 43 -46.90 31.35 -43.32
N TYR A 44 -48.00 31.44 -42.56
CA TYR A 44 -47.98 31.25 -41.11
C TYR A 44 -47.56 29.83 -40.69
N MET A 45 -48.06 28.79 -41.37
CA MET A 45 -47.69 27.40 -41.05
C MET A 45 -46.21 27.09 -41.32
N ILE A 46 -45.66 27.63 -42.41
CA ILE A 46 -44.24 27.51 -42.72
C ILE A 46 -43.41 28.28 -41.69
N LEU A 47 -43.85 29.48 -41.31
CA LEU A 47 -43.17 30.30 -40.30
C LEU A 47 -43.19 29.62 -38.92
N GLU A 48 -44.31 29.07 -38.48
CA GLU A 48 -44.40 28.32 -37.22
C GLU A 48 -43.52 27.07 -37.23
N SER A 49 -43.52 26.30 -38.32
CA SER A 49 -42.63 25.14 -38.48
C SER A 49 -41.15 25.54 -38.44
N PHE A 50 -40.79 26.66 -39.08
CA PHE A 50 -39.44 27.20 -39.06
C PHE A 50 -39.03 27.68 -37.65
N ILE A 51 -39.90 28.40 -36.94
CA ILE A 51 -39.64 28.85 -35.56
C ILE A 51 -39.52 27.64 -34.63
N SER A 52 -40.40 26.64 -34.78
CA SER A 52 -40.41 25.38 -34.03
C SER A 52 -39.11 24.58 -34.22
N THR A 53 -38.62 24.45 -35.45
CA THR A 53 -37.34 23.80 -35.75
C THR A 53 -36.15 24.60 -35.25
N LEU A 54 -36.16 25.93 -35.40
CA LEU A 54 -35.12 26.81 -34.84
C LEU A 54 -35.03 26.64 -33.32
N PHE A 55 -36.16 26.61 -32.62
CA PHE A 55 -36.21 26.41 -31.17
C PHE A 55 -35.67 25.03 -30.76
N GLY A 56 -36.01 23.99 -31.53
CA GLY A 56 -35.47 22.64 -31.34
C GLY A 56 -33.95 22.57 -31.50
N VAL A 57 -33.40 23.27 -32.50
CA VAL A 57 -31.95 23.37 -32.73
C VAL A 57 -31.27 24.12 -31.57
N VAL A 58 -31.83 25.24 -31.13
CA VAL A 58 -31.30 26.02 -29.99
C VAL A 58 -31.29 25.19 -28.70
N ILE A 59 -32.37 24.47 -28.39
CA ILE A 59 -32.41 23.57 -27.23
C ILE A 59 -31.35 22.47 -27.34
N SER A 60 -31.16 21.89 -28.53
CA SER A 60 -30.15 20.86 -28.77
C SER A 60 -28.72 21.38 -28.57
N ILE A 61 -28.44 22.61 -29.01
CA ILE A 61 -27.17 23.29 -28.79
C ILE A 61 -26.94 23.54 -27.29
N ILE A 62 -27.96 24.00 -26.55
CA ILE A 62 -27.87 24.24 -25.10
C ILE A 62 -27.60 22.93 -24.35
N ILE A 63 -28.27 21.84 -24.71
CA ILE A 63 -28.04 20.51 -24.08
C ILE A 63 -26.61 20.03 -24.36
N ASN A 64 -26.14 20.13 -25.60
CA ASN A 64 -24.76 19.75 -25.96
C ASN A 64 -23.72 20.61 -25.23
N TYR A 65 -24.00 21.90 -25.06
CA TYR A 65 -23.14 22.81 -24.29
C TYR A 65 -23.07 22.40 -22.82
N ILE A 66 -24.21 22.09 -22.18
CA ILE A 66 -24.28 21.63 -20.78
C ILE A 66 -23.55 20.29 -20.61
N GLN A 67 -23.73 19.35 -21.54
CA GLN A 67 -23.05 18.05 -21.50
C GLN A 67 -21.53 18.20 -21.67
N SER A 68 -21.08 19.03 -22.63
CA SER A 68 -19.67 19.34 -22.83
C SER A 68 -19.04 19.98 -21.58
N LYS A 69 -19.75 20.92 -20.95
CA LYS A 69 -19.31 21.55 -19.70
C LYS A 69 -19.18 20.54 -18.56
N ARG A 70 -20.17 19.64 -18.39
CA ARG A 70 -20.11 18.55 -17.39
C ARG A 70 -18.95 17.60 -17.64
N MET A 71 -18.71 17.23 -18.89
CA MET A 71 -17.60 16.36 -19.30
C MET A 71 -16.25 17.01 -19.00
N LYS A 72 -16.12 18.32 -19.23
CA LYS A 72 -14.91 19.08 -18.91
C LYS A 72 -14.64 19.12 -17.41
N THR A 73 -15.68 19.37 -16.58
CA THR A 73 -15.53 19.30 -15.11
C THR A 73 -15.21 17.89 -14.61
N LEU A 74 -15.77 16.85 -15.24
CA LEU A 74 -15.43 15.46 -14.91
C LEU A 74 -13.97 15.18 -15.21
N ILE A 75 -13.50 15.52 -16.42
CA ILE A 75 -12.09 15.38 -16.83
C ILE A 75 -11.15 16.16 -15.90
N GLU A 76 -11.50 17.38 -15.49
CA GLU A 76 -10.71 18.16 -14.53
C GLU A 76 -10.70 17.52 -13.13
N SER A 77 -11.82 16.94 -12.69
CA SER A 77 -11.89 16.21 -11.41
C SER A 77 -11.08 14.91 -11.44
N THR A 78 -11.19 14.11 -12.51
CA THR A 78 -10.42 12.88 -12.70
C THR A 78 -8.94 13.18 -12.91
N LYS A 79 -8.57 14.28 -13.58
CA LYS A 79 -7.19 14.74 -13.68
C LYS A 79 -6.63 15.13 -12.32
N LYS A 80 -7.42 15.81 -11.47
CA LYS A 80 -7.05 16.17 -10.10
C LYS A 80 -6.89 14.93 -9.21
N GLU A 81 -7.77 13.95 -9.39
CA GLU A 81 -7.72 12.66 -8.70
C GLU A 81 -6.52 11.82 -9.15
N LEU A 82 -6.25 11.72 -10.45
CA LEU A 82 -5.04 11.08 -11.00
C LEU A 82 -3.76 11.77 -10.57
N LEU A 83 -3.74 13.10 -10.47
CA LEU A 83 -2.64 13.84 -9.87
C LEU A 83 -2.48 13.47 -8.39
N ASN A 84 -3.57 13.35 -7.64
CA ASN A 84 -3.54 12.87 -6.25
C ASN A 84 -3.03 11.42 -6.13
N THR A 85 -3.39 10.52 -7.05
CA THR A 85 -2.86 9.15 -7.11
C THR A 85 -1.38 9.12 -7.51
N TYR A 86 -0.96 10.00 -8.43
CA TYR A 86 0.46 10.21 -8.74
C TYR A 86 1.23 10.78 -7.52
N PHE A 87 0.60 11.65 -6.72
CA PHE A 87 1.13 12.11 -5.44
C PHE A 87 1.21 10.99 -4.40
N MET A 88 0.37 9.94 -4.47
CA MET A 88 0.52 8.72 -3.64
C MET A 88 1.78 7.93 -4.03
N ASN A 89 2.15 7.87 -5.32
CA ASN A 89 3.43 7.29 -5.74
C ASN A 89 4.64 8.11 -5.26
N ASN A 90 4.51 9.44 -5.17
CA ASN A 90 5.55 10.27 -4.53
C ASN A 90 5.62 10.07 -3.00
N ARG A 91 4.52 9.67 -2.34
CA ARG A 91 4.58 9.20 -0.94
C ARG A 91 5.37 7.89 -0.82
N MET A 92 5.35 7.02 -1.84
CA MET A 92 6.18 5.80 -1.85
C MET A 92 7.68 6.10 -2.00
N ASN A 93 8.07 7.04 -2.87
CA ASN A 93 9.45 7.55 -2.92
C ASN A 93 9.87 8.28 -1.62
N LYS A 94 8.90 8.84 -0.88
CA LYS A 94 9.12 9.45 0.44
C LYS A 94 9.43 8.38 1.50
N HIS A 95 8.71 7.24 1.49
CA HIS A 95 9.05 6.08 2.32
C HIS A 95 10.46 5.54 2.02
N GLU A 96 10.87 5.55 0.75
CA GLU A 96 12.21 5.13 0.31
C GLU A 96 13.31 6.05 0.87
N LYS A 97 13.15 7.38 0.79
CA LYS A 97 14.10 8.36 1.38
C LYS A 97 14.08 8.36 2.92
N MET A 98 12.94 8.04 3.54
CA MET A 98 12.78 8.01 5.00
C MET A 98 13.25 6.69 5.63
N SER A 99 13.48 5.64 4.85
CA SER A 99 14.08 4.37 5.30
C SER A 99 15.53 4.52 5.78
N ILE A 100 16.20 5.62 5.43
CA ILE A 100 17.58 5.96 5.81
C ILE A 100 17.63 6.59 7.21
N LEU A 101 16.50 7.07 7.73
CA LEU A 101 16.41 7.72 9.04
C LEU A 101 16.37 6.67 10.16
N SER A 102 16.93 7.02 11.32
CA SER A 102 16.87 6.15 12.50
C SER A 102 15.46 6.05 13.09
N ASN A 103 15.17 4.97 13.83
CA ASN A 103 13.92 4.87 14.60
C ASN A 103 13.86 5.95 15.68
N PHE A 104 12.65 6.25 16.16
CA PHE A 104 12.47 7.26 17.20
C PHE A 104 13.07 6.78 18.52
N ILE A 105 13.82 7.66 19.20
CA ILE A 105 14.42 7.36 20.51
C ILE A 105 13.98 8.43 21.52
N PRO A 106 13.14 8.15 22.53
CA PRO A 106 12.69 9.18 23.47
C PRO A 106 13.88 9.79 24.25
N LEU A 107 13.77 11.06 24.65
CA LEU A 107 14.81 11.70 25.47
C LEU A 107 14.91 11.11 26.89
N LYS A 108 13.83 10.51 27.38
CA LYS A 108 13.71 9.95 28.73
C LYS A 108 12.97 8.62 28.68
N SER A 109 13.18 7.78 29.69
CA SER A 109 12.35 6.61 29.90
C SER A 109 10.90 7.03 30.15
N PHE A 110 9.95 6.22 29.69
CA PHE A 110 8.54 6.47 29.89
C PHE A 110 7.78 5.20 30.23
N LYS A 111 6.60 5.36 30.83
CA LYS A 111 5.64 4.29 31.08
C LYS A 111 4.30 4.65 30.44
N CYS A 112 3.70 3.70 29.74
CA CYS A 112 2.35 3.85 29.18
C CYS A 112 1.29 3.27 30.13
N LEU A 113 0.13 3.93 30.19
CA LEU A 113 -1.06 3.48 30.90
C LEU A 113 -2.29 3.73 30.02
N ASN A 114 -3.05 2.68 29.74
CA ASN A 114 -4.30 2.80 29.01
C ASN A 114 -5.47 2.94 29.99
N ILE A 115 -6.34 3.91 29.75
CA ILE A 115 -7.56 4.17 30.51
C ILE A 115 -8.73 3.94 29.57
N ASP A 116 -9.42 2.82 29.77
CA ASP A 116 -10.62 2.41 29.06
C ASP A 116 -11.81 2.29 30.02
N HIS A 117 -12.98 1.94 29.50
CA HIS A 117 -14.19 1.73 30.29
C HIS A 117 -14.08 0.62 31.37
N THR A 118 -13.06 -0.24 31.32
CA THR A 118 -12.81 -1.31 32.30
C THR A 118 -11.82 -0.91 33.40
N THR A 119 -11.20 0.26 33.26
CA THR A 119 -10.15 0.73 34.16
C THR A 119 -10.70 1.06 35.55
N SER A 120 -9.99 0.61 36.60
CA SER A 120 -10.41 0.88 37.98
C SER A 120 -10.31 2.38 38.31
N PRO A 121 -11.36 3.01 38.89
CA PRO A 121 -11.33 4.41 39.30
C PRO A 121 -10.18 4.76 40.26
N VAL A 122 -9.68 3.77 41.03
CA VAL A 122 -8.53 3.94 41.94
C VAL A 122 -7.25 4.28 41.19
N ILE A 123 -7.07 3.74 39.97
CA ILE A 123 -5.90 4.06 39.13
C ILE A 123 -5.94 5.54 38.74
N VAL A 124 -7.11 6.04 38.36
CA VAL A 124 -7.29 7.46 37.99
C VAL A 124 -7.11 8.37 39.21
N GLU A 125 -7.55 7.98 40.40
CA GLU A 125 -7.28 8.73 41.64
C GLU A 125 -5.78 8.84 41.95
N ASN A 126 -5.02 7.76 41.74
CA ASN A 126 -3.58 7.78 41.90
C ASN A 126 -2.90 8.69 40.86
N LEU A 127 -3.42 8.75 39.64
CA LEU A 127 -2.94 9.69 38.62
C LEU A 127 -3.25 11.13 39.00
N ILE A 128 -4.45 11.42 39.52
CA ILE A 128 -4.80 12.77 40.01
C ILE A 128 -3.82 13.23 41.09
N ALA A 129 -3.44 12.34 42.03
CA ALA A 129 -2.46 12.68 43.07
C ALA A 129 -1.08 13.02 42.48
N GLN A 130 -0.65 12.32 41.43
CA GLN A 130 0.63 12.56 40.74
C GLN A 130 0.60 13.85 39.90
N VAL A 131 -0.47 14.08 39.14
CA VAL A 131 -0.63 15.25 38.25
C VAL A 131 -0.51 16.56 39.02
N LYS A 132 -0.96 16.62 40.27
CA LYS A 132 -0.83 17.82 41.12
C LYS A 132 0.60 18.30 41.34
N GLN A 133 1.59 17.45 41.10
CA GLN A 133 3.02 17.79 41.23
C GLN A 133 3.66 18.11 39.88
N ILE A 134 2.90 18.06 38.79
CA ILE A 134 3.38 18.21 37.41
C ILE A 134 2.77 19.47 36.83
N SER A 135 3.62 20.32 36.24
CA SER A 135 3.20 21.58 35.63
C SER A 135 3.32 21.60 34.11
N ARG A 136 3.80 20.50 33.51
CA ARG A 136 4.11 20.41 32.07
C ARG A 136 3.49 19.15 31.47
N PHE A 137 2.69 19.35 30.44
CA PHE A 137 1.99 18.28 29.75
C PHE A 137 2.17 18.41 28.24
N THR A 138 2.23 17.28 27.55
CA THR A 138 2.08 17.23 26.10
C THR A 138 0.80 16.49 25.78
N ILE A 139 0.04 17.01 24.81
CA ILE A 139 -1.25 16.45 24.44
C ILE A 139 -1.28 16.14 22.95
N PHE A 140 -1.81 14.96 22.63
CA PHE A 140 -2.04 14.52 21.27
C PHE A 140 -3.41 13.81 21.15
N PRO A 141 -4.40 14.44 20.50
CA PRO A 141 -5.64 13.76 20.15
C PRO A 141 -5.40 12.83 18.95
N TYR A 142 -5.89 11.59 19.03
CA TYR A 142 -5.75 10.58 17.98
C TYR A 142 -7.09 9.87 17.74
N ASP A 143 -7.51 9.84 16.47
CA ASP A 143 -8.67 9.06 16.04
C ASP A 143 -8.17 7.75 15.43
N ASP A 144 -8.63 6.62 15.97
CA ASP A 144 -8.35 5.32 15.35
C ASP A 144 -9.13 5.24 14.04
N ILE A 145 -8.43 5.13 12.91
CA ILE A 145 -9.06 5.11 11.58
C ILE A 145 -9.84 3.79 11.40
N LEU A 146 -9.51 2.75 12.15
CA LEU A 146 -10.06 1.40 11.99
C LEU A 146 -11.21 1.11 12.96
N SER A 147 -11.21 1.74 14.13
CA SER A 147 -12.31 1.66 15.08
C SER A 147 -12.81 3.08 15.32
N ASP A 148 -14.12 3.37 15.16
CA ASP A 148 -14.71 4.70 15.39
C ASP A 148 -14.51 5.27 16.83
N ARG A 149 -13.63 4.63 17.61
CA ARG A 149 -13.15 5.03 18.92
C ARG A 149 -12.16 6.17 18.79
N LYS A 150 -12.27 7.10 19.72
CA LYS A 150 -11.39 8.27 19.81
C LYS A 150 -10.55 8.16 21.06
N PHE A 151 -9.28 8.51 20.93
CA PHE A 151 -8.31 8.41 22.00
C PHE A 151 -7.67 9.75 22.27
N PHE A 152 -7.45 10.02 23.55
CA PHE A 152 -6.79 11.22 24.02
C PHE A 152 -5.50 10.84 24.73
N GLU A 153 -4.36 11.26 24.18
CA GLU A 153 -3.08 11.00 24.82
C GLU A 153 -2.51 12.21 25.53
N ILE A 154 -1.97 11.94 26.72
CA ILE A 154 -1.35 12.95 27.56
C ILE A 154 -0.04 12.40 28.12
N GLU A 155 1.06 13.09 27.85
CA GLU A 155 2.33 12.85 28.53
C GLU A 155 2.46 13.76 29.76
N PHE A 156 2.72 13.15 30.89
CA PHE A 156 3.11 13.79 32.13
C PHE A 156 4.64 13.96 32.14
N ILE A 157 5.11 15.18 31.92
CA ILE A 157 6.55 15.44 31.75
C ILE A 157 7.18 15.61 33.14
N GLN A 158 7.89 14.57 33.61
CA GLN A 158 8.64 14.61 34.86
C GLN A 158 10.16 14.73 34.61
N GLU A 159 10.92 15.01 35.67
CA GLU A 159 12.38 15.11 35.57
C GLU A 159 13.02 13.76 35.23
N SER A 160 12.61 12.68 35.89
CA SER A 160 13.23 11.35 35.77
C SER A 160 12.62 10.46 34.69
N ALA A 161 11.29 10.34 34.63
CA ALA A 161 10.60 9.47 33.68
C ALA A 161 9.19 9.99 33.37
N SER A 162 8.80 9.97 32.10
CA SER A 162 7.47 10.42 31.70
C SER A 162 6.41 9.33 31.93
N ILE A 163 5.17 9.74 32.17
CA ILE A 163 4.01 8.83 32.17
C ILE A 163 3.13 9.25 31.00
N ILE A 164 2.87 8.35 30.06
CA ILE A 164 1.93 8.58 28.97
C ILE A 164 0.63 7.87 29.32
N ILE A 165 -0.46 8.62 29.32
CA ILE A 165 -1.79 8.07 29.49
C ILE A 165 -2.56 8.16 28.18
N THR A 166 -3.16 7.04 27.78
CA THR A 166 -4.06 6.96 26.62
C THR A 166 -5.48 6.78 27.13
N ILE A 167 -6.34 7.77 26.95
CA ILE A 167 -7.73 7.77 27.44
C ILE A 167 -8.67 7.47 26.26
N GLU A 168 -9.42 6.38 26.35
CA GLU A 168 -10.55 6.10 25.45
C GLU A 168 -11.73 7.03 25.78
N ILE A 169 -12.31 7.70 24.77
CA ILE A 169 -13.52 8.50 24.95
C ILE A 169 -14.73 7.57 25.03
N PHE A 170 -15.56 7.71 26.08
CA PHE A 170 -16.85 7.04 26.19
C PHE A 170 -17.92 7.95 26.80
N HIS A 171 -19.17 7.81 26.33
CA HIS A 171 -20.29 8.70 26.65
C HIS A 171 -21.05 8.36 27.94
N GLN A 172 -20.54 7.46 28.79
CA GLN A 172 -21.25 6.97 29.97
C GLN A 172 -20.81 7.71 31.24
N SER A 173 -21.76 8.39 31.91
CA SER A 173 -21.56 8.97 33.24
C SER A 173 -21.40 7.85 34.28
N THR A 174 -20.14 7.49 34.54
CA THR A 174 -19.71 6.49 35.50
C THR A 174 -18.82 7.16 36.55
N LEU A 175 -18.56 6.49 37.69
CA LEU A 175 -17.56 6.97 38.64
C LEU A 175 -16.20 7.18 37.96
N LEU A 176 -15.82 6.31 37.03
CA LEU A 176 -14.60 6.46 36.24
C LEU A 176 -14.62 7.74 35.41
N PHE A 177 -15.71 8.02 34.71
CA PHE A 177 -15.89 9.25 33.94
C PHE A 177 -15.71 10.51 34.80
N GLU A 178 -16.31 10.56 36.00
CA GLU A 178 -16.12 11.69 36.93
C GLU A 178 -14.66 11.84 37.37
N LYS A 179 -13.93 10.74 37.57
CA LYS A 179 -12.50 10.79 37.91
C LYS A 179 -11.66 11.25 36.72
N ILE A 180 -11.98 10.84 35.49
CA ILE A 180 -11.30 11.30 34.29
C ILE A 180 -11.56 12.80 34.10
N ASP A 181 -12.79 13.27 34.25
CA ASP A 181 -13.14 14.69 34.16
C ASP A 181 -12.38 15.52 35.21
N LYS A 182 -12.27 15.01 36.44
CA LYS A 182 -11.45 15.62 37.49
C LYS A 182 -9.96 15.61 37.16
N LEU A 183 -9.42 14.51 36.62
CA LEU A 183 -8.03 14.40 36.19
C LEU A 183 -7.71 15.47 35.13
N LEU A 184 -8.55 15.55 34.09
CA LEU A 184 -8.39 16.54 33.04
C LEU A 184 -8.54 17.97 33.59
N SER A 185 -9.47 18.20 34.53
CA SER A 185 -9.61 19.52 35.18
C SER A 185 -8.32 19.97 35.87
N VAL A 186 -7.58 19.05 36.51
CA VAL A 186 -6.27 19.37 37.13
C VAL A 186 -5.19 19.60 36.07
N ILE A 187 -5.16 18.80 34.99
CA ILE A 187 -4.17 18.95 33.90
C ILE A 187 -4.32 20.31 33.21
N PHE A 188 -5.55 20.74 32.95
CA PHE A 188 -5.86 21.98 32.23
C PHE A 188 -6.00 23.21 33.12
N GLU A 189 -5.55 23.15 34.38
CA GLU A 189 -5.44 24.35 35.22
C GLU A 189 -4.55 25.42 34.54
N SER A 190 -4.90 26.69 34.70
CA SER A 190 -4.21 27.80 34.04
C SER A 190 -2.74 27.96 34.45
N SER A 191 -2.32 27.32 35.54
CA SER A 191 -0.92 27.28 35.99
C SER A 191 -0.06 26.28 35.22
N ASN A 192 -0.68 25.38 34.46
CA ASN A 192 0.02 24.33 33.75
C ASN A 192 0.30 24.75 32.31
N MET A 193 1.46 24.33 31.80
CA MET A 193 1.85 24.52 30.42
C MET A 193 1.48 23.29 29.60
N ILE A 194 0.67 23.49 28.56
CA ILE A 194 0.19 22.42 27.69
C ILE A 194 0.84 22.55 26.31
N GLN A 195 1.58 21.54 25.90
CA GLN A 195 2.34 21.53 24.67
C GLN A 195 1.60 20.74 23.58
N THR A 196 1.48 21.33 22.40
CA THR A 196 0.75 20.74 21.27
C THR A 196 1.53 20.92 19.97
N TRP A 197 1.29 20.06 19.00
CA TRP A 197 1.77 20.25 17.64
C TRP A 197 0.68 20.87 16.77
N GLY A 198 0.75 22.19 16.58
CA GLY A 198 -0.28 22.94 15.87
C GLY A 198 -1.42 23.40 16.78
N ASP A 199 -2.48 23.92 16.16
CA ASP A 199 -3.62 24.50 16.86
C ASP A 199 -4.59 23.39 17.30
N LEU A 200 -4.87 23.33 18.60
CA LEU A 200 -5.64 22.25 19.22
C LEU A 200 -7.17 22.45 19.10
N ASP A 201 -7.62 23.68 18.89
CA ASP A 201 -9.03 24.09 19.00
C ASP A 201 -10.00 23.30 18.10
N ARG A 202 -9.55 22.88 16.91
CA ARG A 202 -10.41 22.14 15.96
C ARG A 202 -10.50 20.65 16.31
N ASN A 203 -9.46 20.10 16.91
CA ASN A 203 -9.35 18.67 17.18
C ASN A 203 -10.02 18.29 18.52
N LEU A 204 -10.30 19.26 19.39
CA LEU A 204 -10.97 19.00 20.68
C LEU A 204 -12.50 19.04 20.64
N LEU A 205 -13.11 19.38 19.49
CA LEU A 205 -14.57 19.45 19.38
C LEU A 205 -15.24 18.12 19.73
N ASP A 206 -14.60 17.01 19.36
CA ASP A 206 -15.08 15.67 19.63
C ASP A 206 -14.94 15.22 21.10
N TYR A 207 -14.16 15.98 21.88
CA TYR A 207 -13.85 15.69 23.27
C TYR A 207 -14.73 16.50 24.24
N GLN A 208 -15.65 17.34 23.72
CA GLN A 208 -16.56 18.20 24.50
C GLN A 208 -17.51 17.46 25.46
N ILE A 209 -17.44 16.13 25.53
CA ILE A 209 -18.12 15.36 26.56
C ILE A 209 -17.54 15.62 27.96
N TYR A 210 -16.24 15.98 28.06
CA TYR A 210 -15.61 16.36 29.32
C TYR A 210 -15.71 17.87 29.54
N THR A 211 -15.95 18.27 30.79
CA THR A 211 -16.29 19.66 31.15
C THR A 211 -15.18 20.66 30.86
N VAL A 212 -13.94 20.18 30.90
CA VAL A 212 -12.73 20.93 30.56
C VAL A 212 -12.72 21.41 29.11
N PHE A 213 -13.36 20.67 28.20
CA PHE A 213 -13.31 20.94 26.76
C PHE A 213 -14.47 21.83 26.27
N PHE A 214 -15.36 22.27 27.17
CA PHE A 214 -16.39 23.23 26.80
C PHE A 214 -15.79 24.57 26.35
N TYR A 215 -16.39 25.15 25.31
CA TYR A 215 -15.99 26.39 24.64
C TYR A 215 -15.98 27.57 25.63
N GLY A 216 -14.85 27.79 26.30
CA GLY A 216 -14.68 28.80 27.36
C GLY A 216 -13.77 28.37 28.51
N ASN A 217 -13.66 27.07 28.79
CA ASN A 217 -12.72 26.54 29.80
C ASN A 217 -11.32 26.32 29.20
N ILE A 218 -11.26 25.82 27.96
CA ILE A 218 -9.99 25.65 27.21
C ILE A 218 -9.20 26.97 27.15
N ASN A 219 -9.87 28.10 26.88
CA ASN A 219 -9.20 29.40 26.73
C ASN A 219 -8.48 29.90 28.01
N LYS A 220 -8.64 29.22 29.15
CA LYS A 220 -7.94 29.56 30.41
C LYS A 220 -6.58 28.87 30.55
N SER A 221 -6.30 27.82 29.78
CA SER A 221 -5.04 27.07 29.88
C SER A 221 -3.95 27.71 29.00
N ASP A 222 -2.69 27.59 29.43
CA ASP A 222 -1.54 28.10 28.68
C ASP A 222 -1.09 27.09 27.61
N PHE A 223 -1.58 27.27 26.38
CA PHE A 223 -1.21 26.41 25.24
C PHE A 223 0.03 26.92 24.52
N VAL A 224 1.02 26.04 24.45
CA VAL A 224 2.25 26.25 23.69
C VAL A 224 2.18 25.45 22.40
N ASN A 225 1.92 26.16 21.30
CA ASN A 225 2.03 25.58 19.97
C ASN A 225 3.52 25.40 19.61
N VAL A 226 4.01 24.17 19.81
CA VAL A 226 5.42 23.79 19.60
C VAL A 226 5.81 23.96 18.12
N GLN A 227 4.88 23.79 17.19
CA GLN A 227 5.13 23.93 15.76
C GLN A 227 5.52 25.37 15.38
N ASN A 228 4.86 26.38 15.98
CA ASN A 228 5.20 27.78 15.77
C ASN A 228 6.59 28.11 16.33
N ASN A 229 6.86 27.66 17.57
CA ASN A 229 8.15 27.84 18.22
C ASN A 229 9.28 27.15 17.45
N PHE A 230 9.02 25.95 16.93
CA PHE A 230 9.94 25.18 16.11
C PHE A 230 10.32 25.93 14.84
N ASN A 231 9.34 26.51 14.13
CA ASN A 231 9.59 27.25 12.91
C ASN A 231 10.54 28.43 13.15
N TYR A 232 10.32 29.20 14.22
CA TYR A 232 11.19 30.31 14.60
C TYR A 232 12.59 29.83 15.00
N TRP A 233 12.66 28.87 15.92
CA TRP A 233 13.92 28.31 16.41
C TRP A 233 14.76 27.68 15.29
N TYR A 234 14.12 26.92 14.40
CA TYR A 234 14.78 26.25 13.28
C TYR A 234 15.34 27.28 12.29
N GLN A 235 14.58 28.33 11.96
CA GLN A 235 15.07 29.39 11.06
C GLN A 235 16.25 30.15 11.67
N ARG A 236 16.24 30.38 12.98
CA ARG A 236 17.35 31.03 13.68
C ARG A 236 18.63 30.19 13.67
N ASN A 237 18.52 28.90 13.97
CA ASN A 237 19.68 28.02 14.09
C ASN A 237 20.20 27.52 12.74
N PHE A 238 19.30 27.31 11.78
CA PHE A 238 19.61 26.69 10.50
C PHE A 238 19.42 27.61 9.29
N GLY A 239 19.16 28.90 9.48
CA GLY A 239 18.77 29.85 8.43
C GLY A 239 19.76 30.03 7.27
N LEU A 240 19.22 30.38 6.09
CA LEU A 240 19.97 30.61 4.86
C LEU A 240 20.95 31.80 4.98
N ASN A 241 22.14 31.61 4.40
CA ASN A 241 22.98 32.71 3.97
C ASN A 241 22.24 33.45 2.83
N LYS A 242 22.06 34.77 2.92
CA LYS A 242 21.13 35.58 2.09
C LYS A 242 21.33 35.53 0.57
N ASN A 243 22.37 34.85 0.07
CA ASN A 243 22.79 34.85 -1.34
C ASN A 243 22.55 33.52 -2.08
N CYS A 244 21.79 32.59 -1.53
CA CYS A 244 21.57 31.29 -2.18
C CYS A 244 20.29 31.28 -3.05
N SER A 245 20.47 31.14 -4.36
CA SER A 245 19.39 30.94 -5.35
C SER A 245 18.98 29.46 -5.41
N GLY A 246 17.98 29.05 -4.63
CA GLY A 246 17.45 27.68 -4.66
C GLY A 246 16.34 27.48 -5.71
N ILE A 247 16.26 26.27 -6.26
CA ILE A 247 15.19 25.81 -7.16
C ILE A 247 13.96 25.45 -6.32
N LEU A 248 12.80 25.98 -6.68
CA LEU A 248 11.51 25.64 -6.06
C LEU A 248 11.11 24.22 -6.48
N ASP A 249 11.08 23.29 -5.53
CA ASP A 249 10.56 21.94 -5.76
C ASP A 249 9.08 21.90 -5.31
N PHE A 250 8.17 21.74 -6.26
CA PHE A 250 6.71 21.81 -6.06
C PHE A 250 6.07 20.46 -5.67
N GLN A 251 6.86 19.43 -5.36
CA GLN A 251 6.33 18.07 -5.17
C GLN A 251 5.82 17.73 -3.75
N ASP A 252 5.92 18.64 -2.78
CA ASP A 252 5.56 18.33 -1.39
C ASP A 252 4.13 18.79 -1.04
N THR A 253 3.34 17.92 -0.40
CA THR A 253 2.07 18.30 0.27
C THR A 253 2.29 19.38 1.35
N ASP A 254 3.56 19.56 1.71
CA ASP A 254 4.08 20.53 2.63
C ASP A 254 4.56 21.84 1.93
N ILE A 255 3.98 22.27 0.79
CA ILE A 255 4.31 23.54 0.06
C ILE A 255 5.76 23.55 -0.47
N PRO A 256 6.08 24.26 -1.58
CA PRO A 256 7.41 24.21 -2.20
C PRO A 256 8.56 24.43 -1.23
N LEU A 257 9.48 23.47 -1.22
CA LEU A 257 10.75 23.53 -0.53
C LEU A 257 11.79 24.19 -1.45
N TYR A 258 12.64 25.05 -0.90
CA TYR A 258 13.87 25.43 -1.61
C TYR A 258 14.82 24.23 -1.55
N SER A 259 15.06 23.60 -2.70
CA SER A 259 15.92 22.43 -2.84
C SER A 259 17.40 22.83 -2.73
N HIS A 260 17.87 22.95 -1.49
CA HIS A 260 19.28 22.68 -1.21
C HIS A 260 19.38 21.29 -0.61
N SER A 261 20.30 20.49 -1.15
CA SER A 261 20.50 19.07 -0.92
C SER A 261 20.79 18.64 0.52
N ILE A 262 20.76 19.55 1.50
CA ILE A 262 21.10 19.25 2.89
C ILE A 262 20.01 19.68 3.88
N ARG A 263 19.24 20.76 3.64
CA ARG A 263 18.23 21.25 4.61
C ARG A 263 17.07 21.98 3.90
N PRO A 264 15.84 21.45 3.92
CA PRO A 264 14.70 22.10 3.29
C PRO A 264 14.17 23.27 4.13
N TYR A 265 13.98 24.41 3.45
CA TYR A 265 13.52 25.66 4.06
C TYR A 265 12.04 25.91 3.76
N LYS A 266 11.32 26.42 4.77
CA LYS A 266 9.96 26.96 4.62
C LYS A 266 9.91 28.39 5.16
N TYR A 267 9.08 29.24 4.54
CA TYR A 267 8.72 30.54 5.12
C TYR A 267 8.04 30.35 6.47
N SER A 268 8.22 31.33 7.39
CA SER A 268 7.70 31.26 8.77
C SER A 268 6.18 31.06 8.86
N LYS A 269 5.44 31.48 7.83
CA LYS A 269 3.98 31.32 7.71
C LYS A 269 3.51 29.90 7.35
N TYR A 270 4.43 28.99 7.01
CA TYR A 270 4.09 27.62 6.62
C TYR A 270 4.44 26.63 7.72
N THR A 271 3.49 25.78 8.07
CA THR A 271 3.63 24.75 9.09
C THR A 271 4.40 23.55 8.53
N ARG A 272 5.09 22.81 9.39
CA ARG A 272 5.77 21.55 9.05
C ARG A 272 5.08 20.40 9.75
N SER A 273 4.87 19.28 9.07
CA SER A 273 4.43 18.05 9.76
C SER A 273 5.43 17.65 10.86
N LEU A 274 4.93 17.02 11.93
CA LEU A 274 5.74 16.60 13.08
C LEU A 274 6.87 15.66 12.63
N CYS A 275 6.53 14.66 11.81
CA CYS A 275 7.51 13.75 11.24
C CYS A 275 8.64 14.47 10.49
N MET A 276 8.34 15.51 9.70
CA MET A 276 9.37 16.25 8.98
C MET A 276 10.23 17.09 9.92
N ALA A 277 9.64 17.67 10.96
CA ALA A 277 10.39 18.40 11.98
C ALA A 277 11.41 17.49 12.70
N LEU A 278 11.01 16.25 13.04
CA LEU A 278 11.92 15.26 13.60
C LEU A 278 12.96 14.77 12.60
N ALA A 279 12.54 14.44 11.37
CA ALA A 279 13.47 13.99 10.34
C ALA A 279 14.59 15.01 10.10
N PHE A 280 14.26 16.31 10.03
CA PHE A 280 15.27 17.34 9.78
C PHE A 280 16.09 17.72 11.01
N THR A 281 15.54 17.57 12.21
CA THR A 281 16.24 17.98 13.43
C THR A 281 17.03 16.82 14.03
N CYS A 282 16.41 15.66 14.16
CA CYS A 282 16.98 14.50 14.85
C CYS A 282 17.45 13.39 13.91
N GLN A 283 17.13 13.44 12.60
CA GLN A 283 17.33 12.32 11.67
C GLN A 283 16.59 11.04 12.09
N GLU A 284 15.39 11.23 12.64
CA GLU A 284 14.53 10.17 13.13
C GLU A 284 13.23 10.11 12.33
N ASN A 285 12.60 8.93 12.26
CA ASN A 285 11.36 8.70 11.53
C ASN A 285 10.22 8.27 12.48
N LEU A 286 9.02 8.84 12.27
CA LEU A 286 7.80 8.46 12.99
C LEU A 286 6.89 7.51 12.19
N TYR A 287 7.08 7.37 10.87
CA TYR A 287 6.11 6.70 9.98
C TYR A 287 5.92 5.21 10.23
N TYR A 288 6.91 4.50 10.79
CA TYR A 288 6.79 3.06 11.02
C TYR A 288 6.12 2.72 12.35
N GLU A 289 5.96 3.70 13.23
CA GLU A 289 5.55 3.40 14.59
C GLU A 289 4.06 3.51 14.81
N ASN A 290 3.27 4.22 13.97
CA ASN A 290 1.79 4.36 14.04
C ASN A 290 1.21 4.30 15.47
N ASN A 291 1.95 4.88 16.41
CA ASN A 291 1.74 4.74 17.83
C ASN A 291 1.72 6.16 18.33
N SER A 292 0.52 6.63 18.61
CA SER A 292 0.27 7.99 19.09
C SER A 292 1.18 8.34 20.27
N ASN A 293 1.53 7.37 21.14
CA ASN A 293 2.44 7.59 22.27
C ASN A 293 3.79 8.18 21.82
N VAL A 294 4.26 7.75 20.66
CA VAL A 294 5.52 8.20 20.05
C VAL A 294 5.38 9.64 19.55
N GLU A 295 4.22 10.01 19.01
CA GLU A 295 3.95 11.38 18.59
C GLU A 295 3.91 12.35 19.78
N CYS A 296 3.31 11.95 20.92
CA CYS A 296 3.42 12.69 22.19
C CYS A 296 4.88 12.93 22.58
N LEU A 297 5.68 11.86 22.66
CA LEU A 297 7.09 11.94 23.02
C LEU A 297 7.91 12.80 22.04
N ALA A 298 7.55 12.76 20.76
CA ALA A 298 8.20 13.52 19.71
C ALA A 298 7.95 15.02 19.83
N ILE A 299 6.73 15.41 20.21
CA ILE A 299 6.39 16.80 20.54
C ILE A 299 7.18 17.27 21.77
N THR A 300 7.21 16.46 22.84
CA THR A 300 7.98 16.76 24.05
C THR A 300 9.47 16.89 23.76
N LYS A 301 10.02 16.02 22.92
CA LYS A 301 11.42 16.09 22.48
C LYS A 301 11.71 17.42 21.79
N LEU A 302 10.96 17.75 20.74
CA LEU A 302 11.17 19.00 20.00
C LEU A 302 10.97 20.22 20.90
N SER A 303 9.96 20.20 21.74
CA SER A 303 9.70 21.28 22.70
C SER A 303 10.87 21.46 23.67
N THR A 304 11.43 20.36 24.18
CA THR A 304 12.61 20.39 25.04
C THR A 304 13.79 21.01 24.33
N ILE A 305 14.13 20.53 23.13
CA ILE A 305 15.22 21.05 22.27
C ILE A 305 15.07 22.56 22.03
N ILE A 306 13.85 23.02 21.73
CA ILE A 306 13.55 24.43 21.48
C ILE A 306 13.70 25.24 22.76
N HIS A 307 13.16 24.76 23.88
CA HIS A 307 13.19 25.46 25.16
C HIS A 307 14.61 25.58 25.71
N THR A 308 15.42 24.53 25.58
CA THR A 308 16.85 24.53 25.95
C THR A 308 17.74 25.21 24.92
N GLN A 309 17.17 25.69 23.80
CA GLN A 309 17.89 26.40 22.74
C GLN A 309 19.11 25.63 22.22
N TRP A 310 18.96 24.32 21.97
CA TRP A 310 20.06 23.53 21.42
C TRP A 310 20.62 24.16 20.15
N THR A 311 21.94 24.23 20.11
CA THR A 311 22.73 24.69 18.98
C THR A 311 22.80 23.63 17.90
N CYS A 312 23.21 24.03 16.70
CA CYS A 312 23.52 23.08 15.62
C CYS A 312 24.53 22.01 16.05
N GLN A 313 25.51 22.37 16.88
CA GLN A 313 26.55 21.44 17.32
C GLN A 313 25.99 20.37 18.26
N GLU A 314 25.21 20.77 19.28
CA GLU A 314 24.57 19.83 20.22
C GLU A 314 23.63 18.86 19.49
N ILE A 315 22.95 19.31 18.45
CA ILE A 315 22.11 18.45 17.61
C ILE A 315 22.94 17.46 16.82
N GLU A 316 24.06 17.88 16.22
CA GLU A 316 24.94 16.95 15.50
C GLU A 316 25.61 15.95 16.45
N ASP A 317 25.92 16.35 17.68
CA ASP A 317 26.50 15.46 18.69
C ASP A 317 25.46 14.44 19.19
N TYR A 318 24.23 14.87 19.48
CA TYR A 318 23.10 13.98 19.75
C TYR A 318 22.88 12.97 18.61
N ARG A 319 22.90 13.44 17.35
CA ARG A 319 22.78 12.55 16.18
C ARG A 319 23.90 11.53 16.11
N LYS A 320 25.15 11.91 16.40
CA LYS A 320 26.29 10.98 16.39
C LYS A 320 26.17 9.94 17.50
N GLU A 321 25.80 10.34 18.71
CA GLU A 321 25.58 9.43 19.84
C GLU A 321 24.49 8.40 19.52
N ASN A 322 23.38 8.86 18.96
CA ASN A 322 22.29 7.99 18.53
C ASN A 322 22.66 7.14 17.31
N GLN A 323 23.44 7.66 16.36
CA GLN A 323 23.96 6.87 15.24
C GLN A 323 24.94 5.79 15.72
N VAL A 324 25.69 6.00 16.80
CA VAL A 324 26.55 4.98 17.41
C VAL A 324 25.70 3.92 18.11
N GLN A 325 24.66 4.30 18.84
CA GLN A 325 23.69 3.34 19.40
C GLN A 325 22.96 2.55 18.30
N TYR A 326 22.53 3.24 17.24
CA TYR A 326 21.88 2.63 16.07
C TYR A 326 22.86 1.71 15.32
N LYS A 327 24.12 2.12 15.08
CA LYS A 327 25.14 1.28 14.46
C LYS A 327 25.53 0.08 15.32
N ASN A 328 25.46 0.18 16.63
CA ASN A 328 25.72 -0.94 17.54
C ASN A 328 24.52 -1.90 17.65
N ALA A 329 23.29 -1.41 17.42
CA ALA A 329 22.09 -2.24 17.29
C ALA A 329 21.93 -2.83 15.87
N HIS A 330 22.42 -2.13 14.84
CA HIS A 330 22.32 -2.48 13.42
C HIS A 330 23.61 -3.03 12.78
N THR A 331 24.69 -3.27 13.55
CA THR A 331 25.80 -4.12 13.09
C THR A 331 25.35 -5.55 12.77
N THR A 332 24.08 -5.88 13.00
CA THR A 332 23.40 -7.11 12.60
C THR A 332 22.57 -7.01 11.30
N TYR A 333 22.36 -5.83 10.68
CA TYR A 333 21.46 -5.70 9.52
C TYR A 333 22.12 -5.04 8.30
N PHE A 334 22.57 -5.90 7.39
CA PHE A 334 22.91 -5.57 6.00
C PHE A 334 21.79 -6.00 5.01
N GLY A 335 20.65 -6.48 5.52
CA GLY A 335 19.57 -7.10 4.74
C GLY A 335 18.58 -6.14 4.07
N ASP A 336 18.75 -4.82 4.21
CA ASP A 336 17.70 -3.84 3.85
C ASP A 336 17.65 -3.43 2.37
N ILE A 337 18.54 -3.95 1.52
CA ILE A 337 18.54 -3.62 0.08
C ILE A 337 17.26 -4.11 -0.63
N PHE A 338 16.57 -5.13 -0.08
CA PHE A 338 15.36 -5.74 -0.68
C PHE A 338 14.12 -5.71 0.19
N ARG A 339 14.17 -5.07 1.37
CA ARG A 339 12.97 -4.79 2.18
C ARG A 339 11.85 -4.11 1.37
N PRO A 340 12.13 -3.22 0.38
CA PRO A 340 11.10 -2.66 -0.49
C PRO A 340 10.41 -3.70 -1.40
N LEU A 341 11.16 -4.69 -1.91
CA LEU A 341 10.63 -5.75 -2.77
C LEU A 341 9.82 -6.78 -1.96
N GLN A 342 10.30 -7.09 -0.75
CA GLN A 342 9.59 -7.89 0.24
C GLN A 342 8.28 -7.22 0.64
N ASN A 343 8.28 -5.90 0.87
CA ASN A 343 7.09 -5.13 1.23
C ASN A 343 6.12 -4.94 0.05
N GLU A 344 6.59 -4.79 -1.20
CA GLU A 344 5.72 -4.74 -2.39
C GLU A 344 4.97 -6.07 -2.59
N LEU A 345 5.65 -7.20 -2.41
CA LEU A 345 5.05 -8.53 -2.53
C LEU A 345 4.21 -8.92 -1.31
N ASP A 346 4.64 -8.54 -0.11
CA ASP A 346 3.87 -8.74 1.11
C ASP A 346 2.62 -7.85 1.05
N MET A 347 2.64 -6.60 0.57
CA MET A 347 1.44 -5.76 0.36
C MET A 347 0.49 -6.29 -0.73
N GLU A 348 1.00 -6.73 -1.90
CA GLU A 348 0.17 -7.39 -2.92
C GLU A 348 -0.44 -8.72 -2.41
N ALA A 349 0.22 -9.36 -1.44
CA ALA A 349 -0.31 -10.51 -0.72
C ALA A 349 -1.16 -10.15 0.51
N THR A 350 -1.05 -8.93 1.05
CA THR A 350 -1.78 -8.49 2.24
C THR A 350 -3.25 -8.24 1.91
N ASP A 351 -3.54 -7.81 0.67
CA ASP A 351 -4.91 -7.80 0.12
C ASP A 351 -5.51 -9.23 -0.02
N LEU A 352 -4.70 -10.27 0.17
CA LEU A 352 -5.08 -11.70 0.14
C LEU A 352 -4.71 -12.46 1.43
N HIS A 353 -4.22 -11.80 2.49
CA HIS A 353 -3.79 -12.50 3.70
C HIS A 353 -4.92 -12.77 4.69
N LEU A 354 -5.39 -14.01 4.65
CA LEU A 354 -5.83 -14.75 5.83
C LEU A 354 -4.59 -15.28 6.59
N ASN A 355 -4.41 -14.76 7.80
CA ASN A 355 -3.82 -15.41 8.98
C ASN A 355 -2.78 -16.52 8.75
N MET A 356 -1.49 -16.15 8.74
CA MET A 356 -0.38 -17.09 9.01
C MET A 356 -0.08 -17.21 10.52
N ASN A 357 -1.12 -17.37 11.33
CA ASN A 357 -0.96 -17.92 12.67
C ASN A 357 -1.09 -19.44 12.56
N ILE A 358 0.02 -20.16 12.67
CA ILE A 358 0.00 -21.54 13.17
C ILE A 358 -0.31 -21.43 14.67
N LYS A 359 -1.54 -21.00 15.00
CA LYS A 359 -2.20 -21.43 16.22
C LYS A 359 -2.97 -22.67 15.83
N GLU A 360 -2.65 -23.75 16.53
CA GLU A 360 -3.51 -24.90 16.63
C GLU A 360 -4.93 -24.38 16.99
N ASP A 361 -5.88 -24.80 16.18
CA ASP A 361 -7.33 -24.56 16.25
C ASP A 361 -7.94 -23.25 15.68
N TYR A 362 -9.01 -23.47 14.90
CA TYR A 362 -10.11 -22.56 14.54
C TYR A 362 -9.94 -21.53 13.41
N VAL A 363 -10.13 -22.00 12.17
CA VAL A 363 -11.30 -21.57 11.38
C VAL A 363 -12.07 -22.85 11.05
N LYS A 364 -13.40 -22.85 11.22
CA LYS A 364 -14.24 -23.96 10.77
C LYS A 364 -13.83 -24.38 9.36
N GLU A 365 -13.78 -25.68 9.10
CA GLU A 365 -13.39 -26.27 7.82
C GLU A 365 -14.41 -25.95 6.73
N ASP A 366 -14.54 -24.68 6.38
CA ASP A 366 -15.52 -24.21 5.41
C ASP A 366 -15.03 -24.57 4.00
N ILE A 367 -15.95 -25.15 3.22
CA ILE A 367 -15.73 -25.48 1.82
C ILE A 367 -15.44 -24.16 1.08
N PRO A 368 -14.36 -24.06 0.26
CA PRO A 368 -14.05 -22.85 -0.47
C PRO A 368 -15.25 -22.33 -1.27
N ASP A 369 -15.44 -21.01 -1.36
CA ASP A 369 -16.62 -20.41 -1.99
C ASP A 369 -16.90 -20.91 -3.42
N TYR A 370 -15.85 -21.18 -4.19
CA TYR A 370 -15.94 -21.70 -5.55
C TYR A 370 -16.33 -23.19 -5.64
N LEU A 371 -16.22 -23.91 -4.52
CA LEU A 371 -16.76 -25.25 -4.31
C LEU A 371 -18.06 -25.22 -3.50
N SER A 372 -18.50 -24.07 -2.98
CA SER A 372 -19.71 -23.96 -2.15
C SER A 372 -20.99 -24.18 -2.96
N ALA A 373 -22.07 -24.56 -2.29
CA ALA A 373 -23.38 -24.74 -2.92
C ALA A 373 -23.97 -23.44 -3.51
N LEU A 374 -23.46 -22.28 -3.10
CA LEU A 374 -23.90 -20.95 -3.57
C LEU A 374 -23.28 -20.59 -4.92
N ASN A 375 -22.12 -21.18 -5.27
CA ASN A 375 -21.46 -20.95 -6.55
C ASN A 375 -21.83 -22.07 -7.55
N SER A 376 -22.53 -21.70 -8.62
CA SER A 376 -23.01 -22.66 -9.61
C SER A 376 -21.95 -23.15 -10.59
N SER A 377 -20.73 -22.60 -10.58
CA SER A 377 -19.67 -22.94 -11.56
C SER A 377 -19.24 -24.40 -11.51
N PHE A 378 -18.90 -24.91 -10.31
CA PHE A 378 -18.55 -26.32 -10.12
C PHE A 378 -19.70 -27.24 -10.52
N LYS A 379 -20.93 -26.89 -10.12
CA LYS A 379 -22.14 -27.64 -10.51
C LYS A 379 -22.37 -27.60 -12.02
N ALA A 380 -22.16 -26.47 -12.69
CA ALA A 380 -22.37 -26.33 -14.13
C ALA A 380 -21.41 -27.18 -14.97
N ILE A 381 -20.18 -27.37 -14.49
CA ILE A 381 -19.13 -28.13 -15.18
C ILE A 381 -19.31 -29.63 -14.97
N PHE A 382 -19.61 -30.07 -13.74
CA PHE A 382 -19.61 -31.48 -13.38
C PHE A 382 -20.99 -32.16 -13.38
N LEU A 383 -22.10 -31.41 -13.31
CA LEU A 383 -23.46 -31.97 -13.43
C LEU A 383 -23.76 -32.61 -14.80
N PRO A 384 -23.26 -32.10 -15.95
CA PRO A 384 -23.39 -32.79 -17.23
C PRO A 384 -22.65 -34.12 -17.29
N GLU A 385 -21.50 -34.24 -16.61
CA GLU A 385 -20.71 -35.46 -16.57
C GLU A 385 -21.34 -36.53 -15.68
N LEU A 386 -21.96 -36.11 -14.56
CA LEU A 386 -22.80 -36.98 -13.73
C LEU A 386 -23.97 -37.62 -14.50
N ARG A 387 -24.57 -36.89 -15.45
CA ARG A 387 -25.68 -37.39 -16.28
C ARG A 387 -25.26 -38.38 -17.36
N ARG A 388 -23.96 -38.47 -17.65
CA ARG A 388 -23.39 -39.40 -18.65
C ARG A 388 -22.87 -40.70 -18.04
N SER A 389 -22.70 -40.72 -16.73
CA SER A 389 -22.26 -41.89 -15.97
C SER A 389 -23.39 -42.94 -15.88
N TYR A 390 -23.05 -44.21 -16.12
CA TYR A 390 -23.97 -45.35 -15.94
C TYR A 390 -24.22 -45.68 -14.45
N ASN A 391 -23.35 -45.20 -13.55
CA ASN A 391 -23.50 -45.35 -12.10
C ASN A 391 -23.95 -44.02 -11.46
N PRO A 392 -24.85 -44.04 -10.47
CA PRO A 392 -25.27 -42.84 -9.75
C PRO A 392 -24.14 -42.37 -8.83
N ILE A 393 -23.25 -41.52 -9.36
CA ILE A 393 -22.23 -40.84 -8.56
C ILE A 393 -22.93 -39.73 -7.77
N ASP A 394 -22.73 -39.68 -6.45
CA ASP A 394 -23.25 -38.58 -5.63
C ASP A 394 -22.46 -37.29 -5.94
N PHE A 395 -23.19 -36.19 -6.14
CA PHE A 395 -22.58 -34.86 -6.30
C PHE A 395 -21.81 -34.44 -5.04
N GLY A 396 -22.27 -34.89 -3.85
CA GLY A 396 -21.57 -34.68 -2.59
C GLY A 396 -20.18 -35.30 -2.58
N ASP A 397 -20.03 -36.52 -3.09
CA ASP A 397 -18.74 -37.21 -3.17
C ASP A 397 -17.78 -36.51 -4.15
N LEU A 398 -18.28 -35.96 -5.27
CA LEU A 398 -17.45 -35.15 -6.19
C LEU A 398 -17.01 -33.82 -5.59
N GLN A 399 -17.90 -33.15 -4.87
CA GLN A 399 -17.59 -31.91 -4.17
C GLN A 399 -16.55 -32.16 -3.06
N PHE A 400 -16.67 -33.29 -2.36
CA PHE A 400 -15.70 -33.70 -1.34
C PHE A 400 -14.35 -34.09 -1.95
N LEU A 401 -14.34 -34.81 -3.07
CA LEU A 401 -13.12 -35.12 -3.81
C LEU A 401 -12.40 -33.84 -4.28
N ALA A 402 -13.15 -32.86 -4.78
CA ALA A 402 -12.61 -31.54 -5.15
C ALA A 402 -12.07 -30.76 -3.94
N PHE A 403 -12.75 -30.83 -2.80
CA PHE A 403 -12.27 -30.23 -1.56
C PHE A 403 -10.93 -30.86 -1.12
N LEU A 404 -10.82 -32.19 -1.17
CA LEU A 404 -9.59 -32.90 -0.83
C LEU A 404 -8.44 -32.57 -1.80
N THR A 405 -8.69 -32.49 -3.10
CA THR A 405 -7.69 -32.06 -4.10
C THR A 405 -7.21 -30.63 -3.83
N HIS A 406 -8.09 -29.72 -3.43
CA HIS A 406 -7.72 -28.36 -3.01
C HIS A 406 -6.82 -28.38 -1.77
N LYS A 407 -7.19 -29.12 -0.73
CA LYS A 407 -6.39 -29.23 0.50
C LYS A 407 -5.02 -29.83 0.25
N LEU A 408 -4.95 -30.91 -0.53
CA LEU A 408 -3.69 -31.52 -0.95
C LEU A 408 -2.83 -30.53 -1.73
N SER A 409 -3.41 -29.78 -2.67
CA SER A 409 -2.68 -28.75 -3.43
C SER A 409 -2.04 -27.69 -2.54
N ILE A 410 -2.79 -27.17 -1.55
CA ILE A 410 -2.27 -26.18 -0.59
C ILE A 410 -1.16 -26.80 0.27
N ILE A 411 -1.36 -28.00 0.82
CA ILE A 411 -0.35 -28.67 1.65
C ILE A 411 0.93 -28.93 0.85
N HIS A 412 0.84 -29.30 -0.42
CA HIS A 412 1.99 -29.48 -1.29
C HIS A 412 2.77 -28.17 -1.50
N LEU A 413 2.09 -27.02 -1.62
CA LEU A 413 2.74 -25.71 -1.70
C LEU A 413 3.45 -25.35 -0.39
N HIS A 414 2.80 -25.55 0.76
CA HIS A 414 3.45 -25.39 2.06
C HIS A 414 4.68 -26.29 2.19
N ARG A 415 4.56 -27.57 1.83
CA ARG A 415 5.67 -28.53 1.88
C ARG A 415 6.83 -28.08 0.99
N LYS A 416 6.57 -27.54 -0.21
CA LYS A 416 7.62 -26.97 -1.08
C LYS A 416 8.35 -25.82 -0.39
N LEU A 417 7.62 -24.86 0.20
CA LEU A 417 8.21 -23.73 0.92
C LEU A 417 9.04 -24.19 2.13
N TRP A 418 8.52 -25.10 2.95
CA TRP A 418 9.26 -25.64 4.10
C TRP A 418 10.50 -26.46 3.68
N ASN A 419 10.47 -27.11 2.52
CA ASN A 419 11.66 -27.72 1.95
C ASN A 419 12.71 -26.69 1.51
N VAL A 420 12.30 -25.51 1.02
CA VAL A 420 13.22 -24.40 0.74
C VAL A 420 13.87 -23.92 2.05
N TYR A 421 13.08 -23.73 3.11
CA TYR A 421 13.62 -23.41 4.44
C TYR A 421 14.60 -24.45 4.96
N LEU A 422 14.31 -25.74 4.75
CA LEU A 422 15.22 -26.82 5.10
C LEU A 422 16.51 -26.74 4.29
N LYS A 423 16.43 -26.57 2.97
CA LYS A 423 17.61 -26.47 2.09
C LYS A 423 18.50 -25.25 2.42
N CYS A 424 17.90 -24.12 2.81
CA CYS A 424 18.64 -22.96 3.33
C CYS A 424 19.40 -23.33 4.60
N GLY A 425 18.70 -23.92 5.58
CA GLY A 425 19.29 -24.34 6.86
C GLY A 425 20.36 -25.43 6.70
N THR A 426 20.21 -26.36 5.75
CA THR A 426 21.17 -27.47 5.54
C THR A 426 22.23 -27.16 4.48
N ARG A 427 22.28 -25.92 3.95
CA ARG A 427 23.21 -25.46 2.90
C ARG A 427 23.16 -26.23 1.57
N LEU A 428 22.09 -27.01 1.34
CA LEU A 428 21.95 -27.81 0.12
C LEU A 428 21.66 -26.95 -1.13
N LEU A 429 21.27 -25.69 -0.95
CA LEU A 429 21.13 -24.72 -2.05
C LEU A 429 22.46 -24.38 -2.75
N TYR A 430 23.60 -24.58 -2.08
CA TYR A 430 24.88 -23.97 -2.49
C TYR A 430 25.84 -24.92 -3.19
N LYS A 431 25.34 -25.97 -3.85
CA LYS A 431 26.14 -26.89 -4.70
C LYS A 431 26.64 -26.22 -6.00
N ARG A 432 27.25 -25.03 -5.94
CA ARG A 432 28.10 -24.50 -7.02
C ARG A 432 29.56 -24.85 -6.67
N GLU A 433 30.17 -25.67 -7.50
CA GLU A 433 31.53 -26.23 -7.35
C GLU A 433 32.62 -25.16 -7.08
N GLN A 434 32.40 -23.91 -7.50
CA GLN A 434 33.36 -22.81 -7.30
C GLN A 434 33.44 -22.30 -5.85
N LEU A 435 32.40 -22.48 -5.02
CA LEU A 435 32.40 -22.04 -3.61
C LEU A 435 32.98 -23.10 -2.66
N GLN A 436 33.02 -24.37 -3.08
CA GLN A 436 33.54 -25.50 -2.28
C GLN A 436 35.06 -25.57 -2.24
N GLN A 437 35.76 -25.11 -3.29
CA GLN A 437 37.23 -25.14 -3.34
C GLN A 437 37.90 -24.27 -2.26
N GLN A 438 37.18 -23.32 -1.64
CA GLN A 438 37.69 -22.49 -0.54
C GLN A 438 37.22 -22.93 0.85
N GLU A 439 36.20 -23.79 0.98
CA GLU A 439 35.72 -24.28 2.29
C GLU A 439 36.64 -25.36 2.89
N GLN A 440 37.49 -25.99 2.09
CA GLN A 440 38.41 -27.03 2.58
C GLN A 440 39.65 -26.51 3.34
N GLN A 441 39.89 -25.20 3.41
CA GLN A 441 41.13 -24.67 4.01
C GLN A 441 41.00 -23.88 5.32
N ASN A 442 39.80 -23.45 5.74
CA ASN A 442 39.65 -22.68 6.98
C ASN A 442 38.50 -23.20 7.86
N SER A 443 38.80 -24.23 8.65
CA SER A 443 37.92 -24.70 9.72
C SER A 443 38.13 -23.89 11.00
N THR A 444 37.17 -23.05 11.37
CA THR A 444 36.70 -22.86 12.76
C THR A 444 35.50 -21.90 12.75
N ARG A 445 34.34 -22.42 13.21
CA ARG A 445 33.00 -21.79 13.20
C ARG A 445 32.31 -21.69 11.84
N SER A 446 31.65 -22.79 11.50
CA SER A 446 30.64 -22.92 10.44
C SER A 446 29.45 -22.00 10.75
N LEU A 447 29.33 -20.85 10.08
CA LEU A 447 28.25 -19.88 10.32
C LEU A 447 26.96 -20.33 9.61
N CYS A 448 25.88 -20.59 10.35
CA CYS A 448 24.58 -20.91 9.75
C CYS A 448 23.77 -19.64 9.59
N ILE A 449 23.51 -19.24 8.34
CA ILE A 449 22.62 -18.13 8.02
C ILE A 449 21.20 -18.69 8.02
N LEU A 450 20.38 -18.24 8.97
CA LEU A 450 19.03 -18.75 9.18
C LEU A 450 18.01 -17.78 8.55
N PRO A 451 17.08 -18.26 7.71
CA PRO A 451 16.01 -17.44 7.17
C PRO A 451 15.16 -16.75 8.26
N PHE A 452 15.09 -15.42 8.19
CA PHE A 452 14.32 -14.56 9.11
C PHE A 452 12.86 -15.00 9.35
N PRO A 453 12.09 -15.45 8.33
CA PRO A 453 10.70 -15.87 8.56
C PRO A 453 10.58 -17.01 9.56
N VAL A 454 11.51 -17.96 9.54
CA VAL A 454 11.48 -19.14 10.42
C VAL A 454 12.05 -18.80 11.79
N THR A 455 13.10 -17.96 11.88
CA THR A 455 13.61 -17.50 13.18
C THR A 455 12.55 -16.70 13.94
N SER A 456 11.80 -15.86 13.25
CA SER A 456 10.65 -15.13 13.80
C SER A 456 9.54 -16.08 14.29
N MET A 457 9.24 -17.16 13.55
CA MET A 457 8.26 -18.16 13.97
C MET A 457 8.69 -18.95 15.21
N ILE A 458 9.99 -19.30 15.32
CA ILE A 458 10.55 -19.98 16.50
C ILE A 458 10.36 -19.13 17.75
N ILE A 459 10.65 -17.82 17.66
CA ILE A 459 10.50 -16.86 18.76
C ILE A 459 9.01 -16.68 19.11
N ALA A 460 8.17 -16.45 18.10
CA ALA A 460 6.74 -16.21 18.29
C ALA A 460 6.01 -17.43 18.90
N GLN A 461 6.49 -18.64 18.63
CA GLN A 461 5.93 -19.88 19.18
C GLN A 461 6.59 -20.31 20.49
N HIS A 462 7.55 -19.55 21.02
CA HIS A 462 8.34 -19.93 22.20
C HIS A 462 8.89 -21.37 22.11
N TYR A 463 9.33 -21.78 20.92
CA TYR A 463 9.80 -23.14 20.70
C TYR A 463 11.09 -23.37 21.49
N ASN A 464 11.07 -24.33 22.42
CA ASN A 464 12.13 -24.55 23.43
C ASN A 464 12.40 -23.32 24.32
N ASP A 465 11.36 -22.55 24.66
CA ASP A 465 11.44 -21.35 25.52
C ASP A 465 12.34 -20.23 24.99
N ILE A 466 12.60 -20.22 23.68
CA ILE A 466 13.44 -19.22 23.01
C ILE A 466 12.69 -17.90 22.88
N ILE A 467 13.33 -16.81 23.30
CA ILE A 467 12.76 -15.45 23.27
C ILE A 467 13.61 -14.52 22.40
N HIS A 468 14.87 -14.89 22.13
CA HIS A 468 15.79 -14.07 21.35
C HIS A 468 16.43 -14.83 20.18
N GLU A 469 16.67 -14.12 19.07
CA GLU A 469 17.21 -14.71 17.83
C GLU A 469 18.61 -15.32 17.99
N ASN A 470 19.42 -14.76 18.90
CA ASN A 470 20.76 -15.23 19.22
C ASN A 470 20.78 -16.60 19.94
N GLU A 471 19.65 -17.05 20.48
CA GLU A 471 19.50 -18.36 21.13
C GLU A 471 19.19 -19.48 20.10
N ILE A 472 18.86 -19.12 18.86
CA ILE A 472 18.50 -20.07 17.81
C ILE A 472 19.77 -20.70 17.22
N THR A 473 20.08 -21.91 17.65
CA THR A 473 21.14 -22.71 17.05
C THR A 473 20.69 -23.35 15.73
N HIS A 474 21.65 -23.77 14.91
CA HIS A 474 21.38 -24.50 13.67
C HIS A 474 20.52 -25.76 13.90
N ASP A 475 20.84 -26.53 14.95
CA ASP A 475 20.11 -27.74 15.29
C ASP A 475 18.66 -27.44 15.69
N ILE A 476 18.44 -26.38 16.47
CA ILE A 476 17.10 -25.91 16.86
C ILE A 476 16.29 -25.55 15.61
N TYR A 477 16.87 -24.77 14.70
CA TYR A 477 16.23 -24.39 13.44
C TYR A 477 15.86 -25.63 12.60
N VAL A 478 16.82 -26.53 12.37
CA VAL A 478 16.61 -27.72 11.53
C VAL A 478 15.55 -28.63 12.15
N ASN A 479 15.56 -28.80 13.47
CA ASN A 479 14.57 -29.60 14.18
C ASN A 479 13.18 -28.98 14.09
N PHE A 480 13.07 -27.66 14.23
CA PHE A 480 11.81 -26.93 14.07
C PHE A 480 11.24 -27.08 12.65
N VAL A 481 12.06 -26.91 11.62
CA VAL A 481 11.66 -27.09 10.22
C VAL A 481 11.26 -28.53 9.94
N LYS A 482 12.03 -29.52 10.42
CA LYS A 482 11.69 -30.95 10.27
C LYS A 482 10.40 -31.32 10.99
N LYS A 483 10.14 -30.77 12.18
CA LYS A 483 8.87 -30.97 12.91
C LYS A 483 7.68 -30.49 12.09
N ASN A 484 7.78 -29.29 11.50
CA ASN A 484 6.72 -28.74 10.66
C ASN A 484 6.53 -29.54 9.36
N LEU A 485 7.61 -29.98 8.72
CA LEU A 485 7.54 -30.87 7.56
C LEU A 485 6.86 -32.21 7.89
N PHE A 486 7.21 -32.81 9.03
CA PHE A 486 6.58 -34.05 9.50
C PHE A 486 5.07 -33.88 9.76
N HIS A 487 4.67 -32.75 10.32
CA HIS A 487 3.25 -32.43 10.52
C HIS A 487 2.50 -32.30 9.19
N LEU A 488 3.10 -31.61 8.21
CA LEU A 488 2.55 -31.48 6.87
C LEU A 488 2.46 -32.84 6.15
N ASP A 489 3.47 -33.69 6.28
CA ASP A 489 3.48 -35.03 5.72
C ASP A 489 2.36 -35.89 6.34
N THR A 490 2.17 -35.81 7.66
CA THR A 490 1.09 -36.52 8.37
C THR A 490 -0.29 -36.07 7.88
N LYS A 491 -0.51 -34.76 7.74
CA LYS A 491 -1.76 -34.20 7.18
C LYS A 491 -1.97 -34.59 5.72
N ALA A 492 -0.91 -34.54 4.91
CA ALA A 492 -0.98 -34.96 3.51
C ALA A 492 -1.38 -36.43 3.40
N SER A 493 -0.79 -37.32 4.21
CA SER A 493 -1.15 -38.74 4.23
C SER A 493 -2.60 -38.97 4.67
N HIS A 494 -3.09 -38.22 5.66
CA HIS A 494 -4.48 -38.29 6.08
C HIS A 494 -5.44 -37.91 4.95
N TYR A 495 -5.25 -36.74 4.32
CA TYR A 495 -6.11 -36.32 3.21
C TYR A 495 -5.95 -37.17 1.96
N GLN A 496 -4.75 -37.73 1.71
CA GLN A 496 -4.53 -38.65 0.61
C GLN A 496 -5.31 -39.96 0.82
N HIS A 497 -5.32 -40.49 2.04
CA HIS A 497 -6.12 -41.67 2.37
C HIS A 497 -7.63 -41.41 2.19
N GLU A 498 -8.12 -40.25 2.64
CA GLU A 498 -9.52 -39.87 2.41
C GLU A 498 -9.84 -39.65 0.93
N PHE A 499 -8.89 -39.11 0.17
CA PHE A 499 -9.00 -38.91 -1.26
C PHE A 499 -9.09 -40.26 -1.99
N ASP A 500 -8.20 -41.19 -1.70
CA ASP A 500 -8.18 -42.53 -2.30
C ASP A 500 -9.47 -43.29 -1.95
N ALA A 501 -9.90 -43.26 -0.68
CA ALA A 501 -11.16 -43.87 -0.25
C ALA A 501 -12.40 -43.25 -0.94
N THR A 502 -12.37 -41.95 -1.21
CA THR A 502 -13.46 -41.27 -1.94
C THR A 502 -13.41 -41.57 -3.43
N LYS A 503 -12.21 -41.63 -4.01
CA LYS A 503 -11.99 -42.01 -5.41
C LYS A 503 -12.46 -43.45 -5.68
N ASP A 504 -12.15 -44.37 -4.77
CA ASP A 504 -12.55 -45.79 -4.87
C ASP A 504 -14.08 -45.96 -4.82
N ARG A 505 -14.80 -45.09 -4.10
CA ARG A 505 -16.28 -45.06 -4.10
C ARG A 505 -16.89 -44.61 -5.43
N ILE A 506 -16.15 -43.89 -6.27
CA ILE A 506 -16.67 -43.25 -7.50
C ILE A 506 -16.51 -44.15 -8.76
N ASP A 507 -15.69 -45.20 -8.72
CA ASP A 507 -15.51 -46.32 -9.68
C ASP A 507 -15.16 -46.01 -11.19
N HIS A 508 -14.10 -46.67 -11.71
CA HIS A 508 -13.51 -46.84 -13.07
C HIS A 508 -13.53 -45.76 -14.18
N SER A 509 -14.27 -44.66 -14.05
CA SER A 509 -14.12 -43.44 -14.89
C SER A 509 -13.39 -42.31 -14.12
N SER A 510 -12.78 -42.69 -12.99
CA SER A 510 -12.29 -41.77 -11.97
C SER A 510 -11.05 -40.99 -12.36
N ASP A 511 -10.17 -41.49 -13.24
CA ASP A 511 -8.93 -40.78 -13.59
C ASP A 511 -9.20 -39.55 -14.48
N GLU A 512 -10.09 -39.64 -15.47
CA GLU A 512 -10.46 -38.49 -16.30
C GLU A 512 -11.22 -37.44 -15.47
N LEU A 513 -12.12 -37.90 -14.59
CA LEU A 513 -12.87 -37.02 -13.71
C LEU A 513 -11.97 -36.36 -12.66
N THR A 514 -11.02 -37.12 -12.09
CA THR A 514 -9.99 -36.61 -11.17
C THR A 514 -9.11 -35.60 -11.86
N TYR A 515 -8.68 -35.87 -13.09
CA TYR A 515 -7.89 -34.94 -13.90
C TYR A 515 -8.67 -33.63 -14.15
N LYS A 516 -9.95 -33.72 -14.51
CA LYS A 516 -10.81 -32.53 -14.69
C LYS A 516 -11.01 -31.75 -13.39
N ILE A 517 -11.15 -32.44 -12.25
CA ILE A 517 -11.26 -31.81 -10.92
C ILE A 517 -9.94 -31.11 -10.57
N ASP A 518 -8.80 -31.77 -10.76
CA ASP A 518 -7.49 -31.16 -10.54
C ASP A 518 -7.29 -29.96 -11.47
N GLU A 519 -7.58 -30.09 -12.76
CA GLU A 519 -7.50 -28.98 -13.72
C GLU A 519 -8.39 -27.80 -13.31
N PHE A 520 -9.62 -28.07 -12.87
CA PHE A 520 -10.54 -27.05 -12.37
C PHE A 520 -9.97 -26.33 -11.13
N ILE A 521 -9.42 -27.08 -10.18
CA ILE A 521 -8.85 -26.53 -8.95
C ILE A 521 -7.56 -25.76 -9.23
N GLN A 522 -6.67 -26.27 -10.08
CA GLN A 522 -5.43 -25.60 -10.46
C GLN A 522 -5.67 -24.31 -11.25
N LYS A 523 -6.82 -24.20 -11.94
CA LYS A 523 -7.27 -23.01 -12.65
C LYS A 523 -8.14 -22.08 -11.81
N ALA A 524 -8.61 -22.51 -10.64
CA ALA A 524 -9.35 -21.61 -9.75
C ALA A 524 -8.47 -20.43 -9.34
N ASP A 525 -8.99 -19.21 -9.49
CA ASP A 525 -8.27 -17.96 -9.25
C ASP A 525 -7.61 -17.95 -7.86
N HIS A 526 -8.34 -18.46 -6.86
CA HIS A 526 -7.87 -18.56 -5.49
C HIS A 526 -6.63 -19.46 -5.32
N VAL A 527 -6.61 -20.66 -5.93
CA VAL A 527 -5.46 -21.58 -5.85
C VAL A 527 -4.28 -21.04 -6.65
N THR A 528 -4.54 -20.40 -7.78
CA THR A 528 -3.50 -19.75 -8.59
C THR A 528 -2.86 -18.59 -7.83
N ALA A 529 -3.65 -17.75 -7.15
CA ALA A 529 -3.14 -16.66 -6.31
C ALA A 529 -2.28 -17.18 -5.16
N ILE A 530 -2.75 -18.21 -4.44
CA ILE A 530 -1.96 -18.86 -3.37
C ILE A 530 -0.66 -19.43 -3.93
N ARG A 531 -0.69 -20.18 -5.04
CA ARG A 531 0.51 -20.74 -5.66
C ARG A 531 1.56 -19.66 -5.96
N LEU A 532 1.14 -18.57 -6.58
CA LEU A 532 2.04 -17.46 -6.93
C LEU A 532 2.65 -16.80 -5.69
N HIS A 533 1.86 -16.60 -4.63
CA HIS A 533 2.38 -16.10 -3.36
C HIS A 533 3.47 -17.02 -2.78
N PHE A 534 3.22 -18.32 -2.74
CA PHE A 534 4.21 -19.30 -2.26
C PHE A 534 5.46 -19.34 -3.14
N GLU A 535 5.31 -19.31 -4.46
CA GLU A 535 6.42 -19.27 -5.42
C GLU A 535 7.27 -18.01 -5.25
N ALA A 536 6.66 -16.83 -5.15
CA ALA A 536 7.38 -15.59 -4.90
C ALA A 536 8.11 -15.62 -3.55
N ARG A 537 7.48 -16.17 -2.51
CA ARG A 537 8.10 -16.32 -1.18
C ARG A 537 9.29 -17.26 -1.20
N MET A 538 9.21 -18.38 -1.92
CA MET A 538 10.32 -19.31 -2.09
C MET A 538 11.52 -18.61 -2.76
N GLU A 539 11.28 -17.88 -3.85
CA GLU A 539 12.32 -17.14 -4.57
C GLU A 539 13.03 -16.10 -3.69
N LEU A 540 12.26 -15.33 -2.90
CA LEU A 540 12.82 -14.35 -1.96
C LEU A 540 13.68 -14.99 -0.87
N VAL A 541 13.24 -16.13 -0.34
CA VAL A 541 13.98 -16.85 0.71
C VAL A 541 15.30 -17.40 0.16
N GLU A 542 15.30 -17.99 -1.03
CA GLU A 542 16.51 -18.49 -1.68
C GLU A 542 17.48 -17.33 -2.00
N TYR A 543 16.96 -16.23 -2.54
CA TYR A 543 17.72 -15.02 -2.83
C TYR A 543 18.38 -14.45 -1.56
N SER A 544 17.58 -14.19 -0.52
CA SER A 544 18.03 -13.57 0.73
C SER A 544 19.12 -14.40 1.41
N SER A 545 18.92 -15.72 1.45
CA SER A 545 19.90 -16.64 2.04
C SER A 545 21.23 -16.62 1.27
N LEU A 546 21.17 -16.59 -0.08
CA LEU A 546 22.38 -16.49 -0.92
C LEU A 546 23.06 -15.13 -0.81
N ASP A 547 22.30 -14.04 -0.77
CA ASP A 547 22.86 -12.68 -0.65
C ASP A 547 23.61 -12.49 0.69
N GLN A 548 22.99 -12.93 1.80
CA GLN A 548 23.62 -12.91 3.12
C GLN A 548 24.91 -13.73 3.16
N LEU A 549 24.95 -14.88 2.46
CA LEU A 549 26.16 -15.70 2.36
C LEU A 549 27.26 -14.99 1.57
N LEU A 550 26.94 -14.43 0.40
CA LEU A 550 27.90 -13.70 -0.42
C LEU A 550 28.44 -12.47 0.33
N GLN A 551 27.57 -11.79 1.05
CA GLN A 551 27.92 -10.65 1.87
C GLN A 551 28.81 -11.04 3.06
N PHE A 552 28.51 -12.14 3.75
CA PHE A 552 29.38 -12.67 4.80
C PHE A 552 30.77 -13.01 4.24
N LYS A 553 30.84 -13.72 3.11
CA LYS A 553 32.11 -14.03 2.43
C LYS A 553 32.87 -12.77 1.99
N TYR A 554 32.15 -11.72 1.59
CA TYR A 554 32.72 -10.41 1.30
C TYR A 554 33.32 -9.74 2.54
N VAL A 555 32.61 -9.73 3.67
CA VAL A 555 33.09 -9.16 4.95
C VAL A 555 34.31 -9.93 5.49
N GLN A 556 34.39 -11.24 5.28
CA GLN A 556 35.57 -12.04 5.63
C GLN A 556 36.85 -11.56 4.92
N GLN A 557 36.73 -10.88 3.78
CA GLN A 557 37.87 -10.25 3.10
C GLN A 557 38.37 -8.97 3.81
N LYS A 558 37.76 -8.60 4.94
CA LYS A 558 38.07 -7.39 5.73
C LYS A 558 38.06 -6.11 4.88
N PRO A 559 36.96 -5.82 4.16
CA PRO A 559 36.86 -4.60 3.38
C PRO A 559 36.86 -3.37 4.29
N ASN A 560 37.45 -2.27 3.83
CA ASN A 560 37.33 -0.98 4.49
C ASN A 560 35.98 -0.31 4.16
N ASP A 561 35.63 0.76 4.89
CA ASP A 561 34.35 1.46 4.72
C ASP A 561 34.10 1.97 3.29
N LYS A 562 35.16 2.37 2.57
CA LYS A 562 35.02 2.83 1.18
C LYS A 562 34.66 1.67 0.25
N GLN A 563 35.28 0.51 0.44
CA GLN A 563 34.99 -0.71 -0.32
C GLN A 563 33.58 -1.24 -0.03
N ILE A 564 33.13 -1.15 1.23
CA ILE A 564 31.76 -1.51 1.62
C ILE A 564 30.75 -0.61 0.91
N LYS A 565 30.93 0.72 1.00
CA LYS A 565 30.04 1.70 0.34
C LYS A 565 30.01 1.51 -1.17
N LEU A 566 31.16 1.21 -1.76
CA LEU A 566 31.29 0.90 -3.18
C LEU A 566 30.45 -0.31 -3.58
N ALA A 567 30.60 -1.43 -2.86
CA ALA A 567 29.83 -2.64 -3.13
C ALA A 567 28.31 -2.42 -2.97
N GLN A 568 27.89 -1.67 -1.96
CA GLN A 568 26.48 -1.30 -1.75
C GLN A 568 25.93 -0.47 -2.91
N ASN A 569 26.67 0.54 -3.35
CA ASN A 569 26.27 1.39 -4.47
C ASN A 569 26.10 0.58 -5.76
N ILE A 570 27.05 -0.30 -6.08
CA ILE A 570 27.01 -1.15 -7.27
C ILE A 570 25.77 -2.07 -7.25
N CYS A 571 25.47 -2.70 -6.12
CA CYS A 571 24.29 -3.56 -5.99
C CYS A 571 22.98 -2.77 -6.08
N THR A 572 22.92 -1.57 -5.52
CA THR A 572 21.73 -0.70 -5.55
C THR A 572 21.41 -0.25 -6.97
N LEU A 573 22.43 0.25 -7.70
CA LEU A 573 22.26 0.66 -9.10
C LEU A 573 21.87 -0.53 -10.00
N GLN A 574 22.39 -1.73 -9.73
CA GLN A 574 22.00 -2.94 -10.46
C GLN A 574 20.53 -3.30 -10.23
N LEU A 575 20.05 -3.17 -8.99
CA LEU A 575 18.64 -3.39 -8.63
C LEU A 575 17.72 -2.39 -9.35
N GLU A 576 18.00 -1.10 -9.26
CA GLU A 576 17.20 -0.04 -9.90
C GLU A 576 17.13 -0.19 -11.42
N LYS A 577 18.27 -0.53 -12.03
CA LYS A 577 18.37 -0.82 -13.46
C LYS A 577 17.48 -1.99 -13.84
N GLU A 578 17.64 -3.14 -13.19
CA GLU A 578 16.89 -4.35 -13.56
C GLU A 578 15.39 -4.19 -13.26
N LYS A 579 15.01 -3.53 -12.16
CA LYS A 579 13.60 -3.21 -11.86
C LYS A 579 12.98 -2.39 -12.99
N SER A 580 13.65 -1.32 -13.43
CA SER A 580 13.14 -0.49 -14.53
C SER A 580 13.07 -1.24 -15.88
N GLU A 581 13.96 -2.21 -16.11
CA GLU A 581 13.94 -3.05 -17.31
C GLU A 581 12.74 -4.00 -17.29
N GLN A 582 12.49 -4.68 -16.18
CA GLN A 582 11.35 -5.59 -16.04
C GLN A 582 10.00 -4.86 -15.99
N GLU A 583 9.92 -3.67 -15.36
CA GLU A 583 8.74 -2.80 -15.41
C GLU A 583 8.36 -2.44 -16.86
N LEU A 584 9.37 -2.10 -17.68
CA LEU A 584 9.14 -1.80 -19.09
C LEU A 584 8.65 -3.03 -19.87
N ILE A 585 9.26 -4.20 -19.64
CA ILE A 585 8.85 -5.45 -20.28
C ILE A 585 7.40 -5.78 -19.94
N LEU A 586 7.03 -5.68 -18.65
CA LEU A 586 5.67 -5.87 -18.17
C LEU A 586 4.67 -4.91 -18.83
N LEU A 587 5.02 -3.62 -18.92
CA LEU A 587 4.17 -2.61 -19.57
C LEU A 587 4.01 -2.87 -21.07
N LYS A 588 5.10 -3.17 -21.79
CA LYS A 588 5.06 -3.53 -23.22
C LYS A 588 4.20 -4.76 -23.47
N PHE A 589 4.25 -5.72 -22.55
CA PHE A 589 3.41 -6.90 -22.61
C PHE A 589 1.94 -6.56 -22.35
N GLY A 590 1.63 -5.70 -21.38
CA GLY A 590 0.29 -5.16 -21.15
C GLY A 590 -0.28 -4.42 -22.38
N VAL A 591 0.55 -3.68 -23.11
CA VAL A 591 0.16 -3.08 -24.41
C VAL A 591 -0.25 -4.15 -25.42
N PHE A 592 0.53 -5.24 -25.52
CA PHE A 592 0.28 -6.31 -26.49
C PHE A 592 -1.03 -7.07 -26.21
N TYR A 593 -1.32 -7.35 -24.93
CA TYR A 593 -2.52 -8.10 -24.53
C TYR A 593 -3.74 -7.23 -24.17
N LYS A 594 -3.63 -5.89 -24.27
CA LYS A 594 -4.67 -4.92 -23.84
C LYS A 594 -5.08 -5.06 -22.36
N ASN A 595 -4.27 -5.73 -21.55
CA ASN A 595 -4.47 -5.86 -20.12
C ASN A 595 -3.80 -4.67 -19.44
N LEU A 596 -4.61 -3.82 -18.82
CA LEU A 596 -4.15 -2.64 -18.10
C LEU A 596 -3.73 -3.03 -16.67
N PRO A 597 -2.69 -2.39 -16.11
CA PRO A 597 -2.45 -2.41 -14.67
C PRO A 597 -3.73 -2.12 -13.88
N ASN A 598 -3.93 -2.79 -12.74
CA ASN A 598 -5.12 -2.60 -11.88
C ASN A 598 -5.34 -1.13 -11.46
N SER A 599 -4.27 -0.33 -11.37
CA SER A 599 -4.33 1.11 -11.13
C SER A 599 -5.03 1.92 -12.24
N LEU A 600 -5.25 1.33 -13.40
CA LEU A 600 -5.96 1.91 -14.56
C LEU A 600 -7.33 1.25 -14.82
N ASN A 601 -7.74 0.27 -14.00
CA ASN A 601 -9.10 -0.29 -14.02
C ASN A 601 -10.17 0.72 -13.58
N ILE A 602 -9.78 1.92 -13.13
CA ILE A 602 -10.67 3.04 -12.84
C ILE A 602 -11.46 3.47 -14.10
N LEU A 603 -10.92 3.22 -15.30
CA LEU A 603 -11.69 3.31 -16.55
C LEU A 603 -12.45 2.01 -16.79
N GLU A 604 -13.45 1.75 -15.94
CA GLU A 604 -14.32 0.59 -16.11
C GLU A 604 -14.99 0.60 -17.49
N GLU A 605 -15.04 -0.56 -18.15
CA GLU A 605 -15.80 -0.74 -19.39
C GLU A 605 -17.32 -0.79 -19.15
N THR A 606 -17.74 -0.73 -17.88
CA THR A 606 -19.14 -0.68 -17.52
C THR A 606 -19.77 0.60 -18.03
N LEU A 607 -20.71 0.42 -18.94
CA LEU A 607 -21.51 1.50 -19.48
C LEU A 607 -22.17 2.31 -18.36
N PRO A 608 -22.00 3.65 -18.34
CA PRO A 608 -22.64 4.52 -17.39
C PRO A 608 -24.14 4.22 -17.31
N THR A 609 -24.69 4.20 -16.10
CA THR A 609 -26.13 3.97 -15.85
C THR A 609 -27.01 4.93 -16.66
N SER A 610 -26.47 6.10 -17.01
CA SER A 610 -27.11 7.09 -17.89
C SER A 610 -27.23 6.67 -19.35
N ILE A 611 -26.40 5.75 -19.86
CA ILE A 611 -26.48 5.20 -21.22
C ILE A 611 -27.38 3.96 -21.22
N THR A 612 -27.28 3.08 -20.21
CA THR A 612 -28.10 1.86 -20.12
C THR A 612 -29.58 2.15 -19.93
N THR A 613 -29.94 3.25 -19.26
CA THR A 613 -31.33 3.71 -19.05
C THR A 613 -31.98 4.41 -20.25
N ILE A 614 -31.25 4.58 -21.37
CA ILE A 614 -31.80 5.20 -22.60
C ILE A 614 -32.81 4.24 -23.24
N SER A 615 -34.06 4.69 -23.39
CA SER A 615 -35.15 3.88 -23.96
C SER A 615 -35.06 3.66 -25.48
N ASP A 616 -34.36 4.54 -26.20
CA ASP A 616 -34.13 4.41 -27.64
C ASP A 616 -32.94 3.48 -27.91
N ALA A 617 -33.22 2.32 -28.51
CA ALA A 617 -32.24 1.28 -28.75
C ALA A 617 -31.10 1.71 -29.70
N ARG A 618 -31.41 2.42 -30.80
CA ARG A 618 -30.40 2.87 -31.77
C ARG A 618 -29.51 3.96 -31.20
N LEU A 619 -30.08 4.89 -30.45
CA LEU A 619 -29.31 5.94 -29.77
C LEU A 619 -28.42 5.36 -28.67
N ARG A 620 -28.94 4.41 -27.88
CA ARG A 620 -28.19 3.69 -26.85
C ARG A 620 -27.01 2.95 -27.44
N GLU A 621 -27.22 2.20 -28.52
CA GLU A 621 -26.16 1.45 -29.20
C GLU A 621 -25.07 2.37 -29.76
N LYS A 622 -25.46 3.48 -30.42
CA LYS A 622 -24.52 4.47 -30.95
C LYS A 622 -23.71 5.19 -29.85
N LEU A 623 -24.35 5.56 -28.74
CA LEU A 623 -23.67 6.19 -27.60
C LEU A 623 -22.77 5.19 -26.87
N SER A 624 -23.21 3.94 -26.75
CA SER A 624 -22.41 2.86 -26.16
C SER A 624 -21.14 2.62 -26.97
N PHE A 625 -21.29 2.47 -28.30
CA PHE A 625 -20.17 2.31 -29.21
C PHE A 625 -19.18 3.49 -29.12
N ASN A 626 -19.66 4.73 -29.10
CA ASN A 626 -18.80 5.91 -28.99
C ASN A 626 -18.09 5.99 -27.63
N TYR A 627 -18.79 5.65 -26.54
CA TYR A 627 -18.22 5.63 -25.20
C TYR A 627 -17.11 4.58 -25.09
N THR A 628 -17.38 3.34 -25.52
CA THR A 628 -16.37 2.27 -25.57
C THR A 628 -15.18 2.67 -26.43
N ARG A 629 -15.41 3.31 -27.59
CA ARG A 629 -14.34 3.79 -28.47
C ARG A 629 -13.47 4.87 -27.82
N ILE A 630 -14.08 5.79 -27.08
CA ILE A 630 -13.35 6.84 -26.34
C ILE A 630 -12.52 6.20 -25.22
N ILE A 631 -13.11 5.30 -24.42
CA ILE A 631 -12.39 4.58 -23.37
C ILE A 631 -11.20 3.81 -23.96
N GLN A 632 -11.42 3.03 -25.01
CA GLN A 632 -10.35 2.25 -25.65
C GLN A 632 -9.22 3.16 -26.18
N ARG A 633 -9.57 4.31 -26.76
CA ARG A 633 -8.58 5.29 -27.23
C ARG A 633 -7.81 5.92 -26.06
N THR A 634 -8.50 6.35 -25.00
CA THR A 634 -7.87 6.92 -23.81
C THR A 634 -6.97 5.90 -23.10
N LYS A 635 -7.40 4.63 -23.01
CA LYS A 635 -6.59 3.53 -22.50
C LYS A 635 -5.30 3.35 -23.33
N ALA A 636 -5.40 3.34 -24.66
CA ALA A 636 -4.25 3.24 -25.54
C ALA A 636 -3.28 4.43 -25.42
N ASP A 637 -3.81 5.66 -25.37
CA ASP A 637 -3.01 6.88 -25.21
C ASP A 637 -2.28 6.89 -23.85
N LEU A 638 -2.94 6.49 -22.77
CA LEU A 638 -2.32 6.35 -21.44
C LEU A 638 -1.23 5.28 -21.41
N MET A 639 -1.47 4.13 -22.03
CA MET A 639 -0.46 3.07 -22.13
C MET A 639 0.77 3.52 -22.89
N MET A 640 0.59 4.28 -23.97
CA MET A 640 1.71 4.87 -24.71
C MET A 640 2.51 5.82 -23.82
N VAL A 641 1.85 6.74 -23.10
CA VAL A 641 2.51 7.68 -22.18
C VAL A 641 3.29 6.93 -21.08
N LEU A 642 2.69 5.90 -20.47
CA LEU A 642 3.34 5.10 -19.43
C LEU A 642 4.52 4.31 -19.96
N THR A 643 4.39 3.72 -21.16
CA THR A 643 5.49 3.01 -21.81
C THR A 643 6.64 3.97 -22.10
N THR A 644 6.38 5.15 -22.68
CA THR A 644 7.43 6.16 -22.94
C THR A 644 8.10 6.64 -21.66
N ALA A 645 7.32 6.85 -20.58
CA ALA A 645 7.87 7.24 -19.29
C ALA A 645 8.77 6.14 -18.70
N ALA A 646 8.34 4.87 -18.76
CA ALA A 646 9.13 3.74 -18.32
C ALA A 646 10.39 3.54 -19.17
N GLU A 647 10.31 3.73 -20.50
CA GLU A 647 11.48 3.71 -21.39
C GLU A 647 12.50 4.77 -21.00
N THR A 648 12.05 5.99 -20.73
CA THR A 648 12.90 7.11 -20.31
C THR A 648 13.59 6.79 -18.98
N LYS A 649 12.83 6.30 -17.99
CA LYS A 649 13.36 5.92 -16.67
C LYS A 649 14.38 4.78 -16.78
N ARG A 650 14.10 3.75 -17.59
CA ARG A 650 15.05 2.65 -17.84
C ARG A 650 16.34 3.17 -18.48
N GLU A 651 16.24 4.07 -19.46
CA GLU A 651 17.43 4.66 -20.08
C GLU A 651 18.25 5.50 -19.10
N GLU A 652 17.60 6.25 -18.21
CA GLU A 652 18.26 7.02 -17.15
C GLU A 652 19.01 6.11 -16.18
N HIS A 653 18.36 5.07 -15.67
CA HIS A 653 19.00 4.09 -14.78
C HIS A 653 20.15 3.34 -15.47
N GLN A 654 19.96 2.93 -16.74
CA GLN A 654 21.01 2.29 -17.52
C GLN A 654 22.22 3.22 -17.73
N LYS A 655 22.00 4.47 -18.12
CA LYS A 655 23.08 5.46 -18.29
C LYS A 655 23.79 5.75 -16.98
N THR A 656 23.05 5.89 -15.89
CA THR A 656 23.60 6.12 -14.55
C THR A 656 24.45 4.94 -14.10
N PHE A 657 23.97 3.72 -14.31
CA PHE A 657 24.72 2.50 -14.04
C PHE A 657 26.01 2.44 -14.86
N ASP A 658 25.94 2.61 -16.19
CA ASP A 658 27.12 2.51 -17.07
C ASP A 658 28.15 3.59 -16.77
N MET A 659 27.71 4.84 -16.59
CA MET A 659 28.58 5.97 -16.24
C MET A 659 29.25 5.74 -14.89
N THR A 660 28.48 5.32 -13.88
CA THR A 660 29.00 5.06 -12.54
C THR A 660 29.97 3.88 -12.57
N MET A 661 29.64 2.78 -13.25
CA MET A 661 30.54 1.63 -13.39
C MET A 661 31.84 2.01 -14.11
N ALA A 662 31.77 2.81 -15.19
CA ALA A 662 32.96 3.28 -15.90
C ALA A 662 33.84 4.17 -15.02
N GLN A 663 33.22 5.10 -14.28
CA GLN A 663 33.92 5.98 -13.35
C GLN A 663 34.55 5.18 -12.20
N LEU A 664 33.81 4.24 -11.62
CA LEU A 664 34.29 3.36 -10.55
C LEU A 664 35.48 2.52 -11.00
N TRP A 665 35.43 1.92 -12.20
CA TRP A 665 36.56 1.15 -12.72
C TRP A 665 37.78 2.02 -13.05
N ASN A 666 37.56 3.27 -13.45
CA ASN A 666 38.63 4.23 -13.65
C ASN A 666 39.28 4.60 -12.31
N ASP A 667 38.47 4.93 -11.30
CA ASP A 667 38.93 5.30 -9.96
C ASP A 667 39.71 4.15 -9.29
N GLN A 668 39.26 2.90 -9.47
CA GLN A 668 39.97 1.71 -8.98
C GLN A 668 41.40 1.55 -9.56
N ARG A 669 41.71 2.15 -10.72
CA ARG A 669 43.06 2.15 -11.29
C ARG A 669 43.98 3.19 -10.64
N HIS A 670 43.41 4.24 -10.07
CA HIS A 670 44.12 5.41 -9.54
C HIS A 670 44.17 5.49 -8.00
N ILE A 671 43.36 4.67 -7.31
CA ILE A 671 43.33 4.56 -5.84
C ILE A 671 44.53 3.73 -5.30
N PRO A 672 45.04 3.99 -4.07
CA PRO A 672 46.10 3.18 -3.44
C PRO A 672 45.75 1.70 -3.33
N ILE A 673 46.75 0.80 -3.45
CA ILE A 673 46.55 -0.66 -3.52
C ILE A 673 45.71 -1.22 -2.35
N GLY A 674 45.88 -0.68 -1.13
CA GLY A 674 45.11 -1.11 0.05
C GLY A 674 43.64 -0.68 0.06
N GLU A 675 43.24 0.23 -0.83
CA GLU A 675 41.85 0.69 -0.98
C GLU A 675 41.16 0.08 -2.22
N ARG A 676 41.89 -0.68 -3.05
CA ARG A 676 41.34 -1.35 -4.24
C ARG A 676 40.57 -2.60 -3.89
N LEU A 677 39.54 -2.92 -4.68
CA LEU A 677 38.85 -4.19 -4.58
C LEU A 677 39.80 -5.34 -4.98
N SER A 678 39.95 -6.32 -4.10
CA SER A 678 40.64 -7.57 -4.43
C SER A 678 39.90 -8.31 -5.55
N ALA A 679 40.58 -9.25 -6.23
CA ALA A 679 39.92 -10.09 -7.24
C ALA A 679 38.74 -10.87 -6.62
N THR A 680 38.91 -11.37 -5.40
CA THR A 680 37.89 -12.10 -4.65
C THR A 680 36.70 -11.21 -4.25
N MET A 681 36.95 -9.98 -3.81
CA MET A 681 35.89 -9.01 -3.52
C MET A 681 35.04 -8.69 -4.76
N ARG A 682 35.67 -8.56 -5.93
CA ARG A 682 34.97 -8.36 -7.20
C ARG A 682 34.08 -9.54 -7.56
N LEU A 683 34.60 -10.77 -7.46
CA LEU A 683 33.83 -11.97 -7.72
C LEU A 683 32.55 -12.04 -6.85
N PHE A 684 32.63 -11.67 -5.58
CA PHE A 684 31.44 -11.63 -4.73
C PHE A 684 30.45 -10.53 -5.13
N ILE A 685 30.92 -9.35 -5.52
CA ILE A 685 30.06 -8.28 -6.05
C ILE A 685 29.35 -8.75 -7.33
N ASP A 686 30.09 -9.35 -8.26
CA ASP A 686 29.54 -9.85 -9.54
C ASP A 686 28.49 -10.96 -9.31
N GLU A 687 28.75 -11.90 -8.39
CA GLU A 687 27.78 -12.93 -8.04
C GLU A 687 26.54 -12.36 -7.36
N ARG A 688 26.68 -11.32 -6.53
CA ARG A 688 25.51 -10.61 -5.96
C ARG A 688 24.71 -9.92 -7.06
N GLN A 689 25.35 -9.25 -8.01
CA GLN A 689 24.65 -8.64 -9.16
C GLN A 689 23.90 -9.69 -9.99
N LYS A 690 24.50 -10.85 -10.25
CA LYS A 690 23.80 -11.96 -10.94
C LYS A 690 22.61 -12.46 -10.14
N ASN A 691 22.76 -12.60 -8.82
CA ASN A 691 21.68 -13.02 -7.93
C ASN A 691 20.50 -12.02 -7.98
N ILE A 692 20.80 -10.72 -7.96
CA ILE A 692 19.82 -9.63 -8.11
C ILE A 692 19.05 -9.76 -9.43
N ILE A 693 19.77 -9.90 -10.55
CA ILE A 693 19.16 -10.04 -11.88
C ILE A 693 18.23 -11.26 -11.93
N GLN A 694 18.69 -12.41 -11.42
CA GLN A 694 17.91 -13.64 -11.44
C GLN A 694 16.65 -13.54 -10.58
N CYS A 695 16.75 -12.96 -9.38
CA CYS A 695 15.62 -12.79 -8.48
C CYS A 695 14.55 -11.87 -9.09
N ILE A 696 14.95 -10.71 -9.60
CA ILE A 696 14.00 -9.74 -10.19
C ILE A 696 13.32 -10.36 -11.41
N LYS A 697 14.05 -11.02 -12.31
CA LYS A 697 13.45 -11.71 -13.46
C LYS A 697 12.41 -12.73 -13.05
N ARG A 698 12.73 -13.61 -12.11
CA ARG A 698 11.78 -14.64 -11.64
C ARG A 698 10.53 -14.05 -11.01
N ILE A 699 10.67 -12.98 -10.21
CA ILE A 699 9.51 -12.29 -9.61
C ILE A 699 8.63 -11.68 -10.70
N TYR A 700 9.22 -11.03 -11.71
CA TYR A 700 8.45 -10.45 -12.81
C TYR A 700 7.86 -11.51 -13.74
N ASP A 701 8.53 -12.65 -13.94
CA ASP A 701 7.97 -13.80 -14.67
C ASP A 701 6.73 -14.34 -13.95
N LEU A 702 6.73 -14.41 -12.61
CA LEU A 702 5.56 -14.79 -11.82
C LEU A 702 4.43 -13.77 -12.00
N LYS A 703 4.73 -12.46 -11.96
CA LYS A 703 3.73 -11.40 -12.26
C LYS A 703 3.15 -11.54 -13.66
N MET A 704 3.99 -11.78 -14.67
CA MET A 704 3.57 -11.98 -16.06
C MET A 704 2.68 -13.21 -16.23
N ASN A 705 3.03 -14.33 -15.59
CA ASN A 705 2.24 -15.56 -15.62
C ASN A 705 0.87 -15.40 -14.94
N PHE A 706 0.75 -14.50 -13.95
CA PHE A 706 -0.54 -14.12 -13.37
C PHE A 706 -1.41 -13.38 -14.39
N PHE A 707 -0.86 -12.37 -15.07
CA PHE A 707 -1.57 -11.58 -16.08
C PHE A 707 -1.97 -12.36 -17.34
N LEU A 708 -1.34 -13.52 -17.59
CA LEU A 708 -1.67 -14.41 -18.72
C LEU A 708 -2.75 -15.44 -18.38
N LYS A 709 -2.99 -15.71 -17.08
CA LYS A 709 -3.92 -16.74 -16.62
C LYS A 709 -5.27 -16.18 -16.19
N ILE A 710 -5.33 -14.90 -15.85
CA ILE A 710 -6.55 -14.09 -15.71
C ILE A 710 -6.85 -13.47 -17.08
#